data_AF-Q26963-F1
#
_entry.id   AF-Q26963-F1
#
_cell.length_a   1.000
_cell.length_b   1.000
_cell.length_c   1.000
_cell.angle_alpha   90.00
_cell.angle_beta   90.00
_cell.angle_gamma   90.00
#
_symmetry.space_group_name_H-M   'P 1'
#
loop_
_entity.id
_entity.type
_entity.pdbx_description
1 polymer ?
#
loop_
_entity_poly.entity_id
_entity_poly.type
_entity_poly.pdbx_seq_one_letter_code
_entity_poly.pdbx_strand_id
1 'polypeptide(L)'
;MGKTVVGASRMFWLMFFVPLLLALCPSEPAHALAPGSSRVELFKRQSSKVPFEKGGKVTERVVHSFRLPALVNVDGVMVAIADARYETSNDNSLIDTVAKYSVDDGETWETQIAIKNSRASSVSRVVDPTVIVKGNKLYVLVGSYNSSRSYWTSHGDARDWDILLAVGEVTKSTAGGKITASIKWGSPVSLKEFFPAEMEGMHTNQFLGGAGVAIVASNGNLVYPVQVTNKKKQVFSKIFYSEDDGKTWKFGEGRSAFGCSEAVALEWEGKLIINTRVDYRRRLVYESSDMGNTWLEAVGTLSRVWGPSPKSNQPGSQSSFTAVTIEGMRVMLFTHPLNFKGRWLRDRLNLWLTDNQRIYNVGQVSIGDENSAHSSVLYKDDKLYCLHEINSNEVYSLVFARLVGELRIIKSVLQSWKNWDSHLSSICTPADPAASSSERGCGPAVTTVGLVGFLSHSATKTEWEDAYRCVNASTANAERVPNGLKFAGVGGGALWPVSQQGQNQRYHFANHAFTLVASVTIHEVPSVASPLLGASLDSSGGKKLLGLSYDEKHQWQPIYGSTPVTPTGSWETGKRYHVVLTMANKIGSVYIDGEPLEGSGQTVVPDGRTPDISHFYVGGYRRSDMPTISHVTVNNVLLYNRQLNAEEIRTLFLSQDLIGTEAHMDSSSDSNAHSTPSTPGDSSAHSTPSTPADNGAHSTPSTPADNGAHSTPSTPGDNGAHSTPLTPADNGAHSTPPTPADSSAHSTPSTPADNGAHSTPSTPADNGAHSTPLTPADNGAHSTPPTPADSSAHSTPSTPADNGAHSTPSTPADNGAHSTPPTPADSSAHSTPSTPGDNGAHSTPLTPADNGAHSTPLTPADSSAHSTPSTPGDNGAHSTPSAPADNGAHSTPPTPASNGAHSTPSAPGDNGAHSTPSTPADNDANGMVLFFPDGAAFSAFSGGGLLSCASALLLHVFVMAVLF
;
A
#
# COMPACT_ATOMS: atom_id res chain seq x y z
N MET A 1 -72.41 -15.55 38.14
CA MET A 1 -71.87 -16.22 36.92
C MET A 1 -71.28 -15.13 36.04
N GLY A 2 -70.25 -15.30 35.19
CA GLY A 2 -69.25 -16.36 34.92
C GLY A 2 -68.01 -15.68 34.27
N LYS A 3 -66.78 -16.19 34.27
CA LYS A 3 -66.29 -17.39 33.53
C LYS A 3 -66.76 -17.43 32.06
N THR A 4 -65.91 -17.44 31.02
CA THR A 4 -64.43 -17.51 30.95
C THR A 4 -63.89 -17.05 29.56
N VAL A 5 -62.57 -17.06 29.36
CA VAL A 5 -61.79 -17.05 28.09
C VAL A 5 -61.53 -15.70 27.40
N VAL A 6 -60.27 -15.24 27.49
CA VAL A 6 -59.54 -14.60 26.38
C VAL A 6 -58.15 -15.24 26.32
N GLY A 7 -57.86 -16.01 25.27
CA GLY A 7 -56.67 -16.88 25.24
C GLY A 7 -56.30 -17.45 23.88
N ALA A 8 -56.42 -16.65 22.80
CA ALA A 8 -56.23 -17.14 21.43
C ALA A 8 -55.68 -16.10 20.43
N SER A 9 -54.88 -15.11 20.88
CA SER A 9 -54.42 -14.02 19.97
C SER A 9 -52.97 -13.54 20.13
N ARG A 10 -52.30 -13.76 21.27
CA ARG A 10 -50.89 -13.31 21.44
C ARG A 10 -49.84 -14.26 20.83
N MET A 11 -50.22 -15.47 20.44
CA MET A 11 -49.27 -16.49 19.95
C MET A 11 -49.03 -16.41 18.43
N PHE A 12 -49.94 -15.81 17.66
CA PHE A 12 -49.83 -15.69 16.20
C PHE A 12 -48.79 -14.65 15.76
N TRP A 13 -48.56 -13.61 16.57
CA TRP A 13 -47.64 -12.50 16.23
C TRP A 13 -46.17 -12.93 16.28
N LEU A 14 -45.83 -13.88 17.17
CA LEU A 14 -44.47 -14.37 17.38
C LEU A 14 -43.98 -15.33 16.28
N MET A 15 -44.86 -16.10 15.64
CA MET A 15 -44.45 -17.07 14.61
C MET A 15 -44.11 -16.44 13.25
N PHE A 16 -44.64 -15.25 12.93
CA PHE A 16 -44.41 -14.60 11.62
C PHE A 16 -43.36 -13.48 11.64
N PHE A 17 -43.21 -12.73 12.74
CA PHE A 17 -42.24 -11.62 12.79
C PHE A 17 -40.81 -12.04 13.16
N VAL A 18 -40.63 -13.12 13.93
CA VAL A 18 -39.28 -13.59 14.31
C VAL A 18 -38.46 -14.09 13.10
N PRO A 19 -39.01 -14.88 12.15
CA PRO A 19 -38.31 -15.22 10.91
C PRO A 19 -37.99 -13.98 10.05
N LEU A 20 -38.88 -12.99 10.03
CA LEU A 20 -38.73 -11.79 9.21
C LEU A 20 -37.62 -10.85 9.72
N LEU A 21 -37.44 -10.72 11.04
CA LEU A 21 -36.28 -10.00 11.59
C LEU A 21 -34.97 -10.79 11.46
N LEU A 22 -35.00 -12.13 11.54
CA LEU A 22 -33.80 -12.94 11.30
C LEU A 22 -33.32 -12.84 9.84
N ALA A 23 -34.23 -12.62 8.88
CA ALA A 23 -33.90 -12.33 7.48
C ALA A 23 -33.36 -10.89 7.23
N LEU A 24 -33.38 -10.00 8.23
CA LEU A 24 -32.87 -8.63 8.13
C LEU A 24 -31.48 -8.45 8.77
N CYS A 25 -30.94 -9.48 9.42
CA CYS A 25 -29.50 -9.57 9.62
C CYS A 25 -28.84 -10.07 8.32
N PRO A 26 -27.96 -9.30 7.66
CA PRO A 26 -27.07 -9.86 6.65
C PRO A 26 -26.06 -10.76 7.35
N SER A 27 -26.41 -12.04 7.51
CA SER A 27 -25.42 -13.07 7.74
C SER A 27 -24.54 -13.13 6.49
N GLU A 28 -23.36 -12.50 6.52
CA GLU A 28 -22.32 -12.70 5.51
C GLU A 28 -22.19 -14.22 5.31
N PRO A 29 -22.40 -14.77 4.09
CA PRO A 29 -22.27 -16.20 3.87
C PRO A 29 -20.85 -16.62 4.28
N ALA A 30 -20.73 -17.69 5.04
CA ALA A 30 -19.50 -18.08 5.74
C ALA A 30 -18.42 -18.67 4.79
N HIS A 31 -18.08 -17.93 3.73
CA HIS A 31 -17.23 -18.30 2.61
C HIS A 31 -16.30 -17.12 2.31
N ALA A 32 -15.03 -17.23 2.69
CA ALA A 32 -14.01 -16.23 2.37
C ALA A 32 -12.74 -16.91 1.83
N LEU A 33 -12.89 -17.42 0.62
CA LEU A 33 -11.84 -17.78 -0.34
C LEU A 33 -12.54 -17.66 -1.70
N ALA A 34 -11.94 -17.01 -2.71
CA ALA A 34 -12.71 -16.62 -3.90
C ALA A 34 -13.28 -17.84 -4.65
N PRO A 35 -14.49 -17.77 -5.26
CA PRO A 35 -15.12 -18.93 -5.90
C PRO A 35 -14.25 -19.61 -6.97
N GLY A 36 -13.85 -20.86 -6.68
CA GLY A 36 -12.91 -21.66 -7.49
C GLY A 36 -11.53 -21.87 -6.84
N SER A 37 -11.18 -21.07 -5.82
CA SER A 37 -9.96 -21.23 -5.02
C SER A 37 -10.11 -22.34 -3.97
N SER A 38 -8.99 -22.93 -3.56
CA SER A 38 -8.95 -24.02 -2.57
C SER A 38 -7.69 -23.94 -1.70
N ARG A 39 -7.64 -24.68 -0.59
CA ARG A 39 -6.44 -24.73 0.27
C ARG A 39 -6.30 -26.04 1.04
N VAL A 40 -5.07 -26.35 1.44
CA VAL A 40 -4.72 -27.44 2.35
C VAL A 40 -3.96 -26.92 3.57
N GLU A 41 -4.14 -27.53 4.73
CA GLU A 41 -3.30 -27.28 5.90
C GLU A 41 -1.97 -28.04 5.70
N LEU A 42 -0.96 -27.34 5.19
CA LEU A 42 0.31 -27.93 4.73
C LEU A 42 1.29 -28.18 5.89
N PHE A 43 1.36 -27.24 6.82
CA PHE A 43 2.11 -27.39 8.06
C PHE A 43 1.10 -27.49 9.20
N LYS A 44 0.71 -28.73 9.55
CA LYS A 44 -0.34 -29.01 10.53
C LYS A 44 0.21 -28.94 11.94
N ARG A 45 -0.24 -27.95 12.70
CA ARG A 45 0.01 -27.82 14.13
C ARG A 45 -0.26 -29.11 14.89
N GLN A 46 0.61 -29.46 15.84
CA GLN A 46 0.49 -30.65 16.68
C GLN A 46 0.38 -32.00 15.92
N SER A 47 0.72 -32.02 14.62
CA SER A 47 0.53 -33.20 13.76
C SER A 47 1.69 -33.43 12.78
N SER A 48 2.09 -32.41 12.01
CA SER A 48 3.23 -32.50 11.10
C SER A 48 4.53 -32.71 11.89
N LYS A 49 5.36 -33.64 11.39
CA LYS A 49 6.68 -33.95 11.93
C LYS A 49 7.78 -33.31 11.09
N VAL A 50 8.94 -33.13 11.71
CA VAL A 50 10.17 -32.66 11.09
C VAL A 50 11.37 -33.48 11.61
N PRO A 51 12.45 -33.60 10.83
CA PRO A 51 13.67 -34.32 11.25
C PRO A 51 14.47 -33.50 12.28
N PHE A 52 14.08 -33.57 13.56
CA PHE A 52 14.75 -32.86 14.64
C PHE A 52 16.10 -33.52 14.96
N GLU A 53 17.19 -32.83 14.66
CA GLU A 53 18.55 -33.26 14.99
C GLU A 53 18.99 -32.73 16.37
N LYS A 54 19.54 -33.61 17.22
CA LYS A 54 20.31 -33.23 18.42
C LYS A 54 21.37 -34.29 18.73
N GLY A 55 22.62 -33.87 18.92
CA GLY A 55 23.72 -34.76 19.31
C GLY A 55 24.02 -35.84 18.27
N GLY A 56 23.97 -35.50 16.98
CA GLY A 56 24.17 -36.45 15.87
C GLY A 56 22.99 -37.40 15.59
N LYS A 57 21.96 -37.44 16.46
CA LYS A 57 20.74 -38.22 16.25
C LYS A 57 19.64 -37.35 15.65
N VAL A 58 19.05 -37.82 14.55
CA VAL A 58 17.79 -37.29 13.98
C VAL A 58 16.61 -38.06 14.57
N THR A 59 15.46 -37.42 14.78
CA THR A 59 14.21 -38.07 15.17
C THR A 59 13.01 -37.27 14.65
N GLU A 60 12.04 -37.96 14.05
CA GLU A 60 10.80 -37.37 13.55
C GLU A 60 9.93 -36.82 14.69
N ARG A 61 9.99 -35.50 14.88
CA ARG A 61 9.38 -34.80 16.01
C ARG A 61 8.17 -33.99 15.57
N VAL A 62 7.04 -34.19 16.24
CA VAL A 62 5.83 -33.37 16.08
C VAL A 62 6.13 -31.94 16.55
N VAL A 63 5.62 -30.95 15.82
CA VAL A 63 5.81 -29.52 16.12
C VAL A 63 4.49 -28.93 16.63
N HIS A 64 4.52 -28.18 17.74
CA HIS A 64 3.33 -27.52 18.30
C HIS A 64 2.74 -26.49 17.33
N SER A 65 3.55 -25.55 16.83
CA SER A 65 3.10 -24.43 16.00
C SER A 65 4.06 -24.15 14.83
N PHE A 66 3.50 -23.83 13.68
CA PHE A 66 4.24 -23.33 12.51
C PHE A 66 3.85 -21.89 12.20
N ARG A 67 4.86 -21.05 11.95
CA ARG A 67 4.71 -19.58 11.82
C ARG A 67 5.68 -18.98 10.82
N LEU A 68 5.60 -17.67 10.58
CA LEU A 68 6.54 -16.90 9.73
C LEU A 68 6.71 -17.51 8.31
N PRO A 69 5.62 -17.65 7.52
CA PRO A 69 5.66 -18.25 6.20
C PRO A 69 6.45 -17.41 5.18
N ALA A 70 7.33 -18.07 4.43
CA ALA A 70 7.94 -17.58 3.20
C ALA A 70 7.74 -18.63 2.08
N LEU A 71 7.13 -18.23 0.96
CA LEU A 71 6.81 -19.12 -0.17
C LEU A 71 7.45 -18.56 -1.45
N VAL A 72 8.34 -19.34 -2.07
CA VAL A 72 9.14 -18.92 -3.22
C VAL A 72 9.19 -19.98 -4.33
N ASN A 73 9.56 -19.56 -5.53
CA ASN A 73 9.91 -20.43 -6.66
C ASN A 73 11.43 -20.40 -6.87
N VAL A 74 12.07 -21.57 -6.93
CA VAL A 74 13.50 -21.72 -7.21
C VAL A 74 13.65 -22.66 -8.41
N ASP A 75 13.88 -22.09 -9.59
CA ASP A 75 14.05 -22.85 -10.83
C ASP A 75 12.92 -23.90 -11.05
N GLY A 76 11.67 -23.48 -10.86
CA GLY A 76 10.47 -24.31 -10.99
C GLY A 76 10.10 -25.14 -9.75
N VAL A 77 11.02 -25.29 -8.78
CA VAL A 77 10.75 -25.96 -7.50
C VAL A 77 10.07 -24.96 -6.56
N MET A 78 8.90 -25.32 -6.03
CA MET A 78 8.21 -24.50 -5.03
C MET A 78 8.78 -24.81 -3.64
N VAL A 79 9.18 -23.78 -2.89
CA VAL A 79 9.80 -23.93 -1.57
C VAL A 79 9.07 -23.08 -0.54
N ALA A 80 8.64 -23.73 0.55
CA ALA A 80 7.92 -23.15 1.67
C ALA A 80 8.79 -23.22 2.93
N ILE A 81 9.24 -22.07 3.42
CA ILE A 81 10.08 -21.90 4.61
C ILE A 81 9.23 -21.33 5.75
N ALA A 82 9.50 -21.78 6.99
CA ALA A 82 8.74 -21.38 8.17
C ALA A 82 9.54 -21.58 9.47
N ASP A 83 9.06 -20.98 10.56
CA ASP A 83 9.37 -21.40 11.92
C ASP A 83 8.70 -22.77 12.21
N ALA A 84 9.46 -23.72 12.75
CA ALA A 84 8.96 -24.89 13.45
C ALA A 84 9.13 -24.69 14.96
N ARG A 85 8.08 -24.19 15.63
CA ARG A 85 8.07 -23.92 17.08
C ARG A 85 7.61 -25.16 17.83
N TYR A 86 8.56 -25.89 18.43
CA TYR A 86 8.36 -27.28 18.82
C TYR A 86 7.36 -27.47 19.97
N GLU A 87 7.47 -26.66 21.03
CA GLU A 87 6.74 -26.90 22.30
C GLU A 87 5.55 -25.95 22.51
N THR A 88 5.55 -24.80 21.84
CA THR A 88 4.57 -23.73 22.03
C THR A 88 4.67 -22.73 20.86
N SER A 89 3.67 -21.85 20.69
CA SER A 89 3.73 -20.72 19.76
C SER A 89 4.59 -19.55 20.20
N ASN A 90 4.95 -19.47 21.49
CA ASN A 90 5.68 -18.34 22.07
C ASN A 90 6.98 -18.04 21.28
N ASP A 91 7.23 -16.77 20.95
CA ASP A 91 8.43 -16.30 20.22
C ASP A 91 9.74 -16.67 20.94
N ASN A 92 9.69 -16.79 22.26
CA ASN A 92 10.82 -17.11 23.14
C ASN A 92 10.86 -18.60 23.53
N SER A 93 10.71 -19.50 22.56
CA SER A 93 10.68 -20.96 22.75
C SER A 93 11.74 -21.70 21.93
N LEU A 94 11.68 -23.04 21.86
CA LEU A 94 12.56 -23.85 21.01
C LEU A 94 12.06 -23.82 19.56
N ILE A 95 12.84 -23.23 18.64
CA ILE A 95 12.44 -23.02 17.24
C ILE A 95 13.58 -23.39 16.28
N ASP A 96 13.27 -24.16 15.23
CA ASP A 96 14.14 -24.35 14.06
C ASP A 96 13.48 -23.76 12.80
N THR A 97 14.26 -23.46 11.77
CA THR A 97 13.71 -23.12 10.45
C THR A 97 13.45 -24.40 9.66
N VAL A 98 12.18 -24.68 9.39
CA VAL A 98 11.74 -25.81 8.54
C VAL A 98 11.63 -25.34 7.09
N ALA A 99 11.95 -26.24 6.16
CA ALA A 99 11.62 -26.11 4.75
C ALA A 99 10.78 -27.31 4.28
N LYS A 100 9.75 -27.04 3.49
CA LYS A 100 9.11 -28.01 2.62
C LYS A 100 9.37 -27.62 1.16
N TYR A 101 9.51 -28.59 0.27
CA TYR A 101 9.64 -28.31 -1.17
C TYR A 101 8.85 -29.29 -2.04
N SER A 102 8.37 -28.79 -3.18
CA SER A 102 7.52 -29.48 -4.13
C SER A 102 8.01 -29.26 -5.56
N VAL A 103 7.88 -30.29 -6.40
CA VAL A 103 8.17 -30.27 -7.85
C VAL A 103 6.90 -30.39 -8.71
N ASP A 104 5.72 -30.38 -8.08
CA ASP A 104 4.41 -30.69 -8.66
C ASP A 104 3.35 -29.62 -8.33
N ASP A 105 3.78 -28.36 -8.24
CA ASP A 105 2.93 -27.21 -7.89
C ASP A 105 2.17 -27.37 -6.56
N GLY A 106 2.76 -28.10 -5.62
CA GLY A 106 2.33 -28.19 -4.23
C GLY A 106 1.34 -29.31 -3.91
N GLU A 107 1.26 -30.37 -4.72
CA GLU A 107 0.46 -31.55 -4.39
C GLU A 107 1.22 -32.54 -3.49
N THR A 108 2.53 -32.72 -3.69
CA THR A 108 3.42 -33.48 -2.80
C THR A 108 4.59 -32.63 -2.31
N TRP A 109 5.05 -32.91 -1.08
CA TRP A 109 6.03 -32.07 -0.38
C TRP A 109 7.03 -32.89 0.44
N GLU A 110 8.30 -32.80 0.08
CA GLU A 110 9.41 -33.23 0.94
C GLU A 110 9.60 -32.27 2.12
N THR A 111 10.25 -32.72 3.21
CA THR A 111 10.38 -31.95 4.46
C THR A 111 11.79 -32.02 5.05
N GLN A 112 12.35 -30.89 5.43
CA GLN A 112 13.70 -30.74 5.99
C GLN A 112 13.71 -29.70 7.12
N ILE A 113 14.69 -29.79 8.03
CA ILE A 113 15.16 -28.63 8.79
C ILE A 113 16.25 -27.95 7.97
N ALA A 114 16.01 -26.70 7.58
CA ALA A 114 16.95 -25.87 6.83
C ALA A 114 18.01 -25.25 7.74
N ILE A 115 17.59 -24.78 8.92
CA ILE A 115 18.47 -24.17 9.92
C ILE A 115 18.09 -24.69 11.30
N LYS A 116 19.06 -25.30 12.00
CA LYS A 116 18.91 -25.68 13.41
C LYS A 116 19.42 -24.58 14.33
N ASN A 117 18.71 -24.33 15.43
CA ASN A 117 19.22 -23.49 16.52
C ASN A 117 20.42 -24.13 17.23
N SER A 118 21.10 -23.33 18.06
CA SER A 118 22.33 -23.70 18.78
C SER A 118 22.21 -24.86 19.79
N ARG A 119 20.99 -25.32 20.11
CA ARG A 119 20.68 -26.35 21.12
C ARG A 119 21.16 -26.03 22.55
N ALA A 120 21.58 -24.79 22.83
CA ALA A 120 22.18 -24.35 24.09
C ALA A 120 21.21 -24.41 25.30
N SER A 121 19.90 -24.29 25.06
CA SER A 121 18.86 -24.33 26.09
C SER A 121 17.52 -24.86 25.54
N SER A 122 16.51 -24.94 26.41
CA SER A 122 15.13 -25.25 26.02
C SER A 122 14.38 -24.10 25.32
N VAL A 123 15.02 -22.92 25.16
CA VAL A 123 14.48 -21.77 24.41
C VAL A 123 15.44 -21.26 23.32
N SER A 124 16.44 -22.08 22.94
CA SER A 124 17.29 -21.78 21.79
C SER A 124 16.46 -21.74 20.51
N ARG A 125 16.71 -20.78 19.64
CA ARG A 125 15.88 -20.55 18.46
C ARG A 125 16.65 -19.89 17.33
N VAL A 126 16.30 -20.27 16.11
CA VAL A 126 16.44 -19.40 14.95
C VAL A 126 15.06 -18.87 14.58
N VAL A 127 14.96 -17.59 14.21
CA VAL A 127 13.69 -16.85 14.11
C VAL A 127 13.63 -15.92 12.90
N ASP A 128 12.39 -15.58 12.53
CA ASP A 128 12.01 -14.58 11.54
C ASP A 128 12.71 -14.78 10.17
N PRO A 129 12.62 -16.00 9.59
CA PRO A 129 13.28 -16.33 8.33
C PRO A 129 12.87 -15.38 7.21
N THR A 130 13.88 -14.74 6.63
CA THR A 130 13.74 -13.82 5.50
C THR A 130 14.52 -14.40 4.32
N VAL A 131 13.86 -14.56 3.17
CA VAL A 131 14.35 -15.40 2.06
C VAL A 131 14.62 -14.57 0.81
N ILE A 132 15.76 -14.77 0.15
CA ILE A 132 16.05 -14.29 -1.21
C ILE A 132 16.33 -15.51 -2.10
N VAL A 133 15.89 -15.48 -3.36
CA VAL A 133 16.23 -16.48 -4.39
C VAL A 133 17.13 -15.86 -5.44
N LYS A 134 18.30 -16.45 -5.70
CA LYS A 134 19.19 -16.07 -6.82
C LYS A 134 19.67 -17.32 -7.54
N GLY A 135 19.26 -17.49 -8.81
CA GLY A 135 19.49 -18.74 -9.56
C GLY A 135 18.88 -19.95 -8.85
N ASN A 136 19.67 -21.00 -8.62
CA ASN A 136 19.27 -22.19 -7.88
C ASN A 136 19.46 -22.08 -6.35
N LYS A 137 19.81 -20.90 -5.82
CA LYS A 137 20.14 -20.71 -4.40
C LYS A 137 19.06 -19.97 -3.62
N LEU A 138 18.74 -20.53 -2.45
CA LEU A 138 17.99 -19.91 -1.36
C LEU A 138 18.97 -19.28 -0.38
N TYR A 139 18.93 -17.96 -0.24
CA TYR A 139 19.58 -17.26 0.85
C TYR A 139 18.54 -17.07 1.95
N VAL A 140 18.86 -17.48 3.18
CA VAL A 140 17.93 -17.42 4.32
C VAL A 140 18.61 -16.75 5.51
N LEU A 141 18.16 -15.54 5.83
CA LEU A 141 18.60 -14.76 6.98
C LEU A 141 17.69 -15.03 8.18
N VAL A 142 18.27 -15.36 9.33
CA VAL A 142 17.56 -15.59 10.60
C VAL A 142 18.28 -14.96 11.79
N GLY A 143 17.52 -14.41 12.74
CA GLY A 143 18.06 -14.15 14.06
C GLY A 143 18.31 -15.46 14.81
N SER A 144 19.34 -15.53 15.62
CA SER A 144 19.64 -16.68 16.49
C SER A 144 19.67 -16.22 17.95
N TYR A 145 19.05 -16.99 18.84
CA TYR A 145 19.05 -16.74 20.27
C TYR A 145 19.34 -18.01 21.07
N ASN A 146 20.13 -17.89 22.13
CA ASN A 146 20.59 -19.05 22.90
C ASN A 146 19.67 -19.38 24.09
N SER A 147 19.23 -18.39 24.87
CA SER A 147 18.72 -18.60 26.23
C SER A 147 17.69 -17.56 26.73
N SER A 148 17.57 -16.40 26.09
CA SER A 148 16.67 -15.34 26.55
C SER A 148 15.21 -15.74 26.44
N ARG A 149 14.44 -15.41 27.48
CA ARG A 149 12.98 -15.60 27.58
C ARG A 149 12.18 -14.32 27.28
N SER A 150 12.85 -13.26 26.83
CA SER A 150 12.24 -11.94 26.59
C SER A 150 12.22 -11.58 25.10
N TYR A 151 11.20 -10.88 24.63
CA TYR A 151 11.10 -10.47 23.22
C TYR A 151 12.25 -9.52 22.85
N TRP A 152 12.80 -9.66 21.64
CA TRP A 152 14.14 -9.15 21.31
C TRP A 152 14.33 -7.63 21.51
N THR A 153 13.33 -6.81 21.19
CA THR A 153 13.40 -5.35 21.39
C THR A 153 13.51 -4.93 22.86
N SER A 154 13.18 -5.83 23.80
CA SER A 154 13.28 -5.57 25.24
C SER A 154 14.70 -5.73 25.81
N HIS A 155 15.63 -6.35 25.07
CA HIS A 155 17.01 -6.56 25.52
C HIS A 155 17.77 -5.22 25.68
N GLY A 156 18.64 -5.13 26.69
CA GLY A 156 19.55 -3.98 26.87
C GLY A 156 20.90 -4.16 26.17
N ASP A 157 21.29 -5.40 25.90
CA ASP A 157 22.50 -5.75 25.16
C ASP A 157 22.20 -6.84 24.10
N ALA A 158 23.27 -7.37 23.50
CA ALA A 158 23.24 -8.31 22.39
C ALA A 158 23.82 -9.69 22.76
N ARG A 159 24.06 -9.98 24.05
CA ARG A 159 24.83 -11.16 24.50
C ARG A 159 24.20 -12.49 24.14
N ASP A 160 22.87 -12.53 24.03
CA ASP A 160 22.13 -13.74 23.66
C ASP A 160 21.89 -13.87 22.14
N TRP A 161 22.18 -12.83 21.35
CA TRP A 161 21.80 -12.70 19.95
C TRP A 161 22.94 -13.04 18.98
N ASP A 162 22.59 -13.64 17.85
CA ASP A 162 23.38 -13.64 16.62
C ASP A 162 22.47 -13.42 15.40
N ILE A 163 23.10 -13.18 14.24
CA ILE A 163 22.42 -13.01 12.96
C ILE A 163 23.08 -13.93 11.95
N LEU A 164 22.35 -14.93 11.46
CA LEU A 164 22.90 -16.03 10.68
C LEU A 164 22.34 -16.03 9.26
N LEU A 165 23.21 -16.25 8.28
CA LEU A 165 22.86 -16.53 6.89
C LEU A 165 23.13 -18.01 6.59
N ALA A 166 22.12 -18.74 6.15
CA ALA A 166 22.27 -20.05 5.54
C ALA A 166 22.00 -19.98 4.03
N VAL A 167 22.68 -20.83 3.26
CA VAL A 167 22.45 -20.98 1.82
C VAL A 167 21.99 -22.40 1.52
N GLY A 168 20.80 -22.52 0.95
CA GLY A 168 20.24 -23.77 0.45
C GLY A 168 20.42 -23.86 -1.06
N GLU A 169 21.18 -24.83 -1.54
CA GLU A 169 21.34 -25.06 -2.98
C GLU A 169 20.32 -26.09 -3.48
N VAL A 170 19.49 -25.67 -4.43
CA VAL A 170 18.48 -26.52 -5.07
C VAL A 170 19.09 -27.23 -6.28
N THR A 171 18.78 -28.52 -6.40
CA THR A 171 19.18 -29.37 -7.53
C THR A 171 17.95 -30.13 -8.03
N LYS A 172 17.81 -30.28 -9.35
CA LYS A 172 16.76 -31.09 -9.99
C LYS A 172 17.38 -32.32 -10.66
N SER A 173 16.63 -33.42 -10.70
CA SER A 173 16.99 -34.64 -11.42
C SER A 173 15.76 -35.25 -12.09
N THR A 174 15.94 -35.86 -13.26
CA THR A 174 14.91 -36.56 -14.03
C THR A 174 15.05 -38.09 -13.99
N ALA A 175 15.83 -38.60 -13.04
CA ALA A 175 16.09 -40.04 -12.87
C ALA A 175 14.78 -40.84 -12.74
N GLY A 176 14.65 -41.92 -13.51
CA GLY A 176 13.43 -42.73 -13.55
C GLY A 176 12.25 -42.07 -14.27
N GLY A 177 12.46 -41.00 -15.05
CA GLY A 177 11.42 -40.35 -15.85
C GLY A 177 10.47 -39.46 -15.06
N LYS A 178 10.78 -39.16 -13.80
CA LYS A 178 10.05 -38.21 -12.95
C LYS A 178 10.98 -37.05 -12.57
N ILE A 179 10.45 -35.84 -12.53
CA ILE A 179 11.16 -34.73 -11.91
C ILE A 179 11.24 -35.00 -10.40
N THR A 180 12.44 -34.86 -9.86
CA THR A 180 12.76 -34.89 -8.43
C THR A 180 13.63 -33.69 -8.13
N ALA A 181 13.65 -33.24 -6.88
CA ALA A 181 14.56 -32.20 -6.42
C ALA A 181 15.22 -32.60 -5.11
N SER A 182 16.34 -31.97 -4.79
CA SER A 182 16.88 -31.96 -3.43
C SER A 182 17.42 -30.58 -3.10
N ILE A 183 17.30 -30.18 -1.83
CA ILE A 183 17.88 -28.95 -1.31
C ILE A 183 19.00 -29.32 -0.34
N LYS A 184 20.20 -28.82 -0.60
CA LYS A 184 21.39 -29.00 0.24
C LYS A 184 21.68 -27.71 0.99
N TRP A 185 21.44 -27.74 2.30
CA TRP A 185 21.69 -26.60 3.19
C TRP A 185 23.15 -26.58 3.65
N GLY A 186 23.83 -25.45 3.42
CA GLY A 186 25.13 -25.16 4.01
C GLY A 186 25.02 -24.78 5.49
N SER A 187 26.11 -24.97 6.24
CA SER A 187 26.20 -24.50 7.62
C SER A 187 25.96 -22.99 7.72
N PRO A 188 25.17 -22.48 8.68
CA PRO A 188 24.94 -21.05 8.82
C PRO A 188 26.22 -20.28 9.18
N VAL A 189 26.39 -19.10 8.57
CA VAL A 189 27.50 -18.17 8.82
C VAL A 189 26.96 -16.96 9.58
N SER A 190 27.67 -16.49 10.61
CA SER A 190 27.31 -15.25 11.30
C SER A 190 27.63 -14.03 10.44
N LEU A 191 26.69 -13.09 10.32
CA LEU A 191 26.92 -11.79 9.68
C LEU A 191 27.17 -10.67 10.69
N LYS A 192 27.46 -11.01 11.96
CA LYS A 192 27.63 -10.06 13.06
C LYS A 192 28.82 -9.11 12.86
N GLU A 193 29.85 -9.52 12.10
CA GLU A 193 30.98 -8.67 11.75
C GLU A 193 30.59 -7.45 10.89
N PHE A 194 29.54 -7.58 10.08
CA PHE A 194 29.02 -6.50 9.23
C PHE A 194 28.06 -5.55 9.97
N PHE A 195 27.86 -5.73 11.29
CA PHE A 195 26.98 -4.90 12.10
C PHE A 195 27.78 -3.81 12.83
N PRO A 196 27.72 -2.54 12.40
CA PRO A 196 28.47 -1.48 13.05
C PRO A 196 27.94 -1.22 14.47
N ALA A 197 28.84 -0.90 15.39
CA ALA A 197 28.48 -0.56 16.77
C ALA A 197 27.66 0.73 16.88
N GLU A 198 27.72 1.59 15.86
CA GLU A 198 27.00 2.86 15.78
C GLU A 198 26.39 3.08 14.39
N MET A 199 25.23 3.74 14.35
CA MET A 199 24.50 4.16 13.15
C MET A 199 23.95 5.57 13.42
N GLU A 200 24.35 6.57 12.62
CA GLU A 200 23.87 7.96 12.70
C GLU A 200 23.87 8.55 14.13
N GLY A 201 24.92 8.31 14.92
CA GLY A 201 25.03 8.77 16.32
C GLY A 201 24.23 7.95 17.34
N MET A 202 23.73 6.76 16.96
CA MET A 202 23.05 5.82 17.83
C MET A 202 23.89 4.55 18.02
N HIS A 203 24.23 4.18 19.26
CA HIS A 203 24.76 2.84 19.53
C HIS A 203 23.71 1.77 19.18
N THR A 204 24.09 0.82 18.34
CA THR A 204 23.24 -0.28 17.89
C THR A 204 23.06 -1.35 18.98
N ASN A 205 22.14 -2.30 18.79
CA ASN A 205 21.99 -3.43 19.70
C ASN A 205 21.86 -4.77 18.97
N GLN A 206 20.81 -4.94 18.16
CA GLN A 206 20.52 -6.18 17.42
C GLN A 206 19.81 -5.81 16.11
N PHE A 207 19.84 -6.69 15.12
CA PHE A 207 18.93 -6.63 13.98
C PHE A 207 18.40 -8.01 13.58
N LEU A 208 17.29 -8.00 12.84
CA LEU A 208 16.65 -9.16 12.23
C LEU A 208 16.24 -8.81 10.79
N GLY A 209 15.98 -9.80 9.96
CA GLY A 209 15.29 -9.58 8.69
C GLY A 209 13.83 -9.14 8.90
N GLY A 210 13.20 -8.64 7.83
CA GLY A 210 11.79 -8.25 7.83
C GLY A 210 10.77 -9.40 7.89
N ALA A 211 11.25 -10.65 7.80
CA ALA A 211 10.51 -11.89 7.58
C ALA A 211 9.82 -12.02 6.22
N GLY A 212 9.60 -13.26 5.78
CA GLY A 212 8.97 -13.54 4.49
C GLY A 212 9.98 -13.55 3.35
N VAL A 213 9.67 -12.85 2.25
CA VAL A 213 10.45 -12.85 1.01
C VAL A 213 10.99 -11.45 0.72
N ALA A 214 12.28 -11.40 0.42
CA ALA A 214 13.02 -10.22 -0.04
C ALA A 214 13.61 -10.49 -1.45
N ILE A 215 14.39 -9.56 -2.00
CA ILE A 215 14.70 -9.54 -3.44
C ILE A 215 16.18 -9.69 -3.79
N VAL A 216 16.40 -10.08 -5.05
CA VAL A 216 17.58 -9.67 -5.82
C VAL A 216 17.17 -8.40 -6.58
N ALA A 217 17.95 -7.33 -6.50
CA ALA A 217 17.72 -6.11 -7.28
C ALA A 217 18.24 -6.26 -8.72
N SER A 218 17.82 -5.36 -9.62
CA SER A 218 18.17 -5.35 -11.05
C SER A 218 19.67 -5.33 -11.34
N ASN A 219 20.47 -4.73 -10.46
CA ASN A 219 21.94 -4.73 -10.52
C ASN A 219 22.59 -6.05 -10.05
N GLY A 220 21.80 -7.02 -9.58
CA GLY A 220 22.25 -8.31 -9.07
C GLY A 220 22.48 -8.37 -7.55
N ASN A 221 22.32 -7.27 -6.81
CA ASN A 221 22.52 -7.25 -5.36
C ASN A 221 21.49 -8.12 -4.63
N LEU A 222 21.92 -8.83 -3.58
CA LEU A 222 21.01 -9.40 -2.59
C LEU A 222 20.56 -8.26 -1.67
N VAL A 223 19.25 -8.03 -1.50
CA VAL A 223 18.73 -6.89 -0.74
C VAL A 223 17.73 -7.35 0.32
N TYR A 224 18.16 -7.31 1.60
CA TYR A 224 17.27 -7.52 2.74
C TYR A 224 16.80 -6.17 3.31
N PRO A 225 15.49 -5.90 3.38
CA PRO A 225 14.96 -4.97 4.37
C PRO A 225 15.12 -5.60 5.77
N VAL A 226 15.74 -4.86 6.69
CA VAL A 226 16.04 -5.34 8.04
C VAL A 226 15.49 -4.38 9.10
N GLN A 227 15.08 -4.95 10.23
CA GLN A 227 14.63 -4.23 11.41
C GLN A 227 15.76 -4.21 12.44
N VAL A 228 16.14 -3.01 12.90
CA VAL A 228 17.30 -2.74 13.75
C VAL A 228 16.82 -2.14 15.08
N THR A 229 17.49 -2.49 16.17
CA THR A 229 17.30 -1.87 17.50
C THR A 229 18.54 -1.11 17.93
N ASN A 230 18.35 0.05 18.56
CA ASN A 230 19.42 0.78 19.26
C ASN A 230 19.42 0.50 20.77
N LYS A 231 20.45 0.97 21.50
CA LYS A 231 20.53 0.83 22.98
C LYS A 231 19.38 1.50 23.75
N LYS A 232 18.64 2.43 23.13
CA LYS A 232 17.42 3.04 23.67
C LYS A 232 16.16 2.19 23.43
N LYS A 233 16.31 0.97 22.90
CA LYS A 233 15.23 0.00 22.56
C LYS A 233 14.25 0.51 21.50
N GLN A 234 14.64 1.53 20.74
CA GLN A 234 13.87 2.02 19.60
C GLN A 234 14.12 1.09 18.39
N VAL A 235 13.06 0.65 17.73
CA VAL A 235 13.13 -0.09 16.46
C VAL A 235 13.05 0.87 15.27
N PHE A 236 13.80 0.60 14.22
CA PHE A 236 13.75 1.27 12.92
C PHE A 236 14.13 0.29 11.81
N SER A 237 13.86 0.64 10.55
CA SER A 237 14.17 -0.18 9.38
C SER A 237 15.36 0.40 8.60
N LYS A 238 16.21 -0.49 8.08
CA LYS A 238 17.39 -0.23 7.22
C LYS A 238 17.32 -1.14 5.98
N ILE A 239 18.11 -0.82 4.95
CA ILE A 239 18.50 -1.80 3.92
C ILE A 239 19.84 -2.42 4.34
N PHE A 240 19.94 -3.73 4.16
CA PHE A 240 21.16 -4.52 4.35
C PHE A 240 21.37 -5.36 3.10
N TYR A 241 22.47 -5.14 2.39
CA TYR A 241 22.66 -5.64 1.02
C TYR A 241 24.06 -6.22 0.79
N SER A 242 24.16 -7.09 -0.23
CA SER A 242 25.42 -7.72 -0.66
C SER A 242 25.55 -7.66 -2.19
N GLU A 243 26.73 -7.31 -2.66
CA GLU A 243 27.11 -7.17 -4.07
C GLU A 243 27.86 -8.42 -4.59
N ASP A 244 28.26 -9.35 -3.71
CA ASP A 244 29.26 -10.39 -3.97
C ASP A 244 28.76 -11.83 -3.78
N ASP A 245 27.44 -12.03 -3.92
CA ASP A 245 26.69 -13.27 -3.67
C ASP A 245 26.64 -13.69 -2.19
N GLY A 246 26.69 -12.72 -1.28
CA GLY A 246 26.40 -12.90 0.15
C GLY A 246 27.61 -13.13 1.04
N LYS A 247 28.83 -12.84 0.56
CA LYS A 247 30.09 -13.02 1.30
C LYS A 247 30.37 -11.82 2.20
N THR A 248 30.19 -10.61 1.67
CA THR A 248 30.25 -9.35 2.42
C THR A 248 28.93 -8.60 2.33
N TRP A 249 28.63 -7.82 3.37
CA TRP A 249 27.36 -7.12 3.51
C TRP A 249 27.57 -5.66 3.95
N LYS A 250 26.68 -4.79 3.49
CA LYS A 250 26.67 -3.35 3.74
C LYS A 250 25.31 -2.92 4.26
N PHE A 251 25.28 -1.86 5.07
CA PHE A 251 24.05 -1.15 5.42
C PHE A 251 23.90 0.10 4.54
N GLY A 252 22.68 0.45 4.18
CA GLY A 252 22.37 1.79 3.65
C GLY A 252 22.47 2.85 4.77
N GLU A 253 22.92 4.05 4.42
CA GLU A 253 23.07 5.16 5.38
C GLU A 253 21.71 5.67 5.92
N GLY A 254 20.70 5.74 5.06
CA GLY A 254 19.36 6.18 5.41
C GLY A 254 18.56 5.12 6.17
N ARG A 255 17.47 5.55 6.81
CA ARG A 255 16.58 4.68 7.60
C ARG A 255 15.14 5.21 7.60
N SER A 256 14.21 4.35 7.98
CA SER A 256 12.84 4.75 8.31
C SER A 256 12.76 5.65 9.55
N ALA A 257 11.54 6.14 9.86
CA ALA A 257 11.20 6.63 11.19
C ALA A 257 11.28 5.51 12.25
N PHE A 258 11.42 5.89 13.53
CA PHE A 258 11.31 4.96 14.65
C PHE A 258 9.89 4.37 14.78
N GLY A 259 9.80 3.14 15.26
CA GLY A 259 8.56 2.37 15.35
C GLY A 259 8.24 1.54 14.10
N CYS A 260 9.04 1.66 13.04
CA CYS A 260 8.96 0.80 11.86
C CYS A 260 9.72 -0.52 12.10
N SER A 261 8.99 -1.64 12.07
CA SER A 261 9.48 -3.01 12.16
C SER A 261 9.02 -3.84 10.94
N GLU A 262 9.39 -5.13 10.87
CA GLU A 262 8.90 -6.12 9.88
C GLU A 262 8.69 -5.52 8.47
N ALA A 263 9.77 -4.89 7.97
CA ALA A 263 9.76 -4.19 6.70
C ALA A 263 9.92 -5.18 5.55
N VAL A 264 9.03 -5.11 4.56
CA VAL A 264 9.11 -5.90 3.33
C VAL A 264 9.37 -4.95 2.15
N ALA A 265 10.17 -5.38 1.18
CA ALA A 265 10.62 -4.52 0.09
C ALA A 265 10.59 -5.22 -1.27
N LEU A 266 10.31 -4.43 -2.30
CA LEU A 266 10.37 -4.82 -3.70
C LEU A 266 11.09 -3.74 -4.52
N GLU A 267 11.45 -4.06 -5.76
CA GLU A 267 11.97 -3.08 -6.72
C GLU A 267 10.89 -2.67 -7.73
N TRP A 268 10.79 -1.37 -7.97
CA TRP A 268 9.86 -0.74 -8.91
C TRP A 268 10.55 0.47 -9.55
N GLU A 269 10.57 0.54 -10.89
CA GLU A 269 11.11 1.69 -11.65
C GLU A 269 12.53 2.13 -11.21
N GLY A 270 13.41 1.17 -10.89
CA GLY A 270 14.78 1.42 -10.43
C GLY A 270 14.90 1.88 -8.97
N LYS A 271 13.80 1.86 -8.20
CA LYS A 271 13.77 2.19 -6.77
C LYS A 271 13.42 0.96 -5.94
N LEU A 272 13.96 0.88 -4.73
CA LEU A 272 13.41 0.05 -3.67
C LEU A 272 12.17 0.74 -3.09
N ILE A 273 11.04 0.04 -3.04
CA ILE A 273 9.86 0.44 -2.25
C ILE A 273 9.82 -0.41 -0.98
N ILE A 274 9.98 0.24 0.18
CA ILE A 274 10.05 -0.41 1.49
C ILE A 274 8.76 -0.13 2.29
N ASN A 275 8.00 -1.17 2.60
CA ASN A 275 6.69 -1.11 3.24
C ASN A 275 6.76 -1.67 4.67
N THR A 276 6.64 -0.81 5.69
CA THR A 276 6.95 -1.15 7.09
C THR A 276 5.71 -1.47 7.93
N ARG A 277 5.86 -2.39 8.89
CA ARG A 277 4.90 -2.51 10.00
C ARG A 277 5.13 -1.35 10.96
N VAL A 278 4.06 -0.70 11.39
CA VAL A 278 4.09 0.24 12.51
C VAL A 278 2.97 -0.16 13.47
N ASP A 279 3.32 -0.53 14.70
CA ASP A 279 2.32 -0.92 15.68
C ASP A 279 1.52 0.30 16.16
N TYR A 280 0.20 0.13 16.28
CA TYR A 280 -0.75 1.16 16.70
C TYR A 280 -0.83 2.39 15.78
N ARG A 281 -0.36 2.32 14.54
CA ARG A 281 -0.43 3.40 13.52
C ARG A 281 -0.62 2.82 12.11
N ARG A 282 -0.97 3.67 11.14
CA ARG A 282 -0.96 3.32 9.71
C ARG A 282 0.46 2.91 9.27
N ARG A 283 0.57 1.96 8.32
CA ARG A 283 1.86 1.54 7.76
C ARG A 283 2.55 2.71 7.06
N LEU A 284 3.86 2.82 7.20
CA LEU A 284 4.66 3.79 6.43
C LEU A 284 5.31 3.06 5.25
N VAL A 285 5.36 3.73 4.10
CA VAL A 285 6.03 3.23 2.91
C VAL A 285 7.05 4.25 2.46
N TYR A 286 8.22 3.79 2.03
CA TYR A 286 9.35 4.62 1.62
C TYR A 286 9.86 4.21 0.24
N GLU A 287 10.41 5.17 -0.50
CA GLU A 287 11.19 4.93 -1.70
C GLU A 287 12.68 5.22 -1.44
N SER A 288 13.57 4.46 -2.10
CA SER A 288 15.01 4.71 -2.15
C SER A 288 15.56 4.29 -3.52
N SER A 289 16.29 5.19 -4.19
CA SER A 289 16.93 4.95 -5.50
C SER A 289 18.41 4.57 -5.40
N ASP A 290 18.92 4.36 -4.18
CA ASP A 290 20.35 4.35 -3.87
C ASP A 290 20.75 3.25 -2.85
N MET A 291 20.08 2.09 -2.94
CA MET A 291 20.25 0.93 -2.04
C MET A 291 20.06 1.25 -0.54
N GLY A 292 19.26 2.28 -0.23
CA GLY A 292 18.88 2.67 1.12
C GLY A 292 19.74 3.76 1.74
N ASN A 293 20.51 4.53 0.98
CA ASN A 293 21.27 5.68 1.49
C ASN A 293 20.37 6.90 1.74
N THR A 294 19.38 7.14 0.88
CA THR A 294 18.30 8.11 1.12
C THR A 294 16.95 7.40 1.13
N TRP A 295 16.03 7.88 1.99
CA TRP A 295 14.69 7.32 2.18
C TRP A 295 13.67 8.45 2.14
N LEU A 296 12.82 8.47 1.11
CA LEU A 296 11.71 9.40 0.97
C LEU A 296 10.41 8.71 1.36
N GLU A 297 9.55 9.32 2.20
CA GLU A 297 8.24 8.72 2.47
C GLU A 297 7.38 8.78 1.19
N ALA A 298 6.81 7.65 0.79
CA ALA A 298 6.03 7.45 -0.44
C ALA A 298 4.62 8.06 -0.34
N VAL A 299 4.55 9.36 -0.02
CA VAL A 299 3.32 10.08 0.35
C VAL A 299 2.38 10.34 -0.82
N GLY A 300 2.88 10.31 -2.07
CA GLY A 300 2.07 10.45 -3.29
C GLY A 300 1.48 9.13 -3.81
N THR A 301 1.79 7.99 -3.17
CA THR A 301 1.36 6.67 -3.63
C THR A 301 0.86 5.79 -2.48
N LEU A 302 1.76 5.11 -1.76
CA LEU A 302 1.44 3.95 -0.92
C LEU A 302 1.55 4.19 0.59
N SER A 303 2.23 5.25 1.04
CA SER A 303 2.39 5.49 2.48
C SER A 303 1.05 5.81 3.14
N ARG A 304 0.83 5.28 4.34
CA ARG A 304 -0.36 5.47 5.18
C ARG A 304 -1.67 4.89 4.63
N VAL A 305 -1.69 4.38 3.40
CA VAL A 305 -2.87 3.72 2.79
C VAL A 305 -3.43 2.63 3.72
N TRP A 306 -2.61 1.67 4.13
CA TRP A 306 -3.06 0.51 4.91
C TRP A 306 -3.01 0.74 6.43
N GLY A 307 -4.15 0.53 7.10
CA GLY A 307 -4.29 0.59 8.55
C GLY A 307 -4.29 -0.80 9.21
N PRO A 308 -3.62 -1.02 10.36
CA PRO A 308 -3.49 -2.32 11.02
C PRO A 308 -4.74 -2.80 11.78
N SER A 309 -5.80 -1.98 11.80
CA SER A 309 -7.14 -2.30 12.35
C SER A 309 -8.14 -1.24 11.85
N PRO A 310 -9.47 -1.43 12.05
CA PRO A 310 -10.47 -0.43 11.65
C PRO A 310 -10.26 0.98 12.19
N LYS A 311 -9.56 1.12 13.33
CA LYS A 311 -9.21 2.40 13.96
C LYS A 311 -7.70 2.71 13.91
N SER A 312 -6.93 1.93 13.13
CA SER A 312 -5.46 1.99 13.03
C SER A 312 -4.72 2.08 14.37
N ASN A 313 -5.24 1.39 15.40
CA ASN A 313 -4.84 1.55 16.80
C ASN A 313 -4.53 0.21 17.50
N GLN A 314 -4.14 -0.82 16.74
CA GLN A 314 -3.75 -2.15 17.22
C GLN A 314 -2.35 -2.50 16.69
N PRO A 315 -1.69 -3.56 17.18
CA PRO A 315 -0.50 -4.10 16.53
C PRO A 315 -0.74 -4.36 15.04
N GLY A 316 0.23 -3.98 14.22
CA GLY A 316 0.28 -4.37 12.81
C GLY A 316 0.75 -5.81 12.66
N SER A 317 1.11 -6.20 11.44
CA SER A 317 1.62 -7.53 11.08
C SER A 317 2.73 -7.42 10.03
N GLN A 318 3.48 -8.50 9.83
CA GLN A 318 4.23 -8.75 8.60
C GLN A 318 3.27 -8.73 7.39
N SER A 319 3.81 -8.60 6.19
CA SER A 319 3.03 -8.54 4.95
C SER A 319 3.83 -9.16 3.81
N SER A 320 3.17 -9.87 2.90
CA SER A 320 3.77 -10.14 1.60
C SER A 320 3.67 -8.87 0.78
N PHE A 321 4.75 -8.48 0.10
CA PHE A 321 4.77 -7.35 -0.82
C PHE A 321 5.73 -7.68 -1.97
N THR A 322 5.19 -8.04 -3.13
CA THR A 322 5.96 -8.60 -4.24
C THR A 322 5.60 -7.96 -5.57
N ALA A 323 6.62 -7.65 -6.39
CA ALA A 323 6.44 -7.14 -7.74
C ALA A 323 6.41 -8.30 -8.75
N VAL A 324 5.31 -8.41 -9.49
CA VAL A 324 5.02 -9.50 -10.44
C VAL A 324 4.60 -8.93 -11.80
N THR A 325 4.59 -9.77 -12.84
CA THR A 325 4.12 -9.38 -14.17
C THR A 325 2.95 -10.30 -14.57
N ILE A 326 1.77 -9.74 -14.79
CA ILE A 326 0.52 -10.46 -15.09
C ILE A 326 -0.10 -9.82 -16.35
N GLU A 327 -0.43 -10.63 -17.37
CA GLU A 327 -0.93 -10.16 -18.68
C GLU A 327 -0.07 -9.06 -19.35
N GLY A 328 1.25 -9.13 -19.12
CA GLY A 328 2.25 -8.17 -19.58
C GLY A 328 2.38 -6.89 -18.74
N MET A 329 1.46 -6.65 -17.79
CA MET A 329 1.52 -5.49 -16.89
C MET A 329 2.35 -5.81 -15.64
N ARG A 330 3.31 -4.93 -15.31
CA ARG A 330 4.05 -5.00 -14.04
C ARG A 330 3.15 -4.44 -12.93
N VAL A 331 3.03 -5.16 -11.81
CA VAL A 331 2.16 -4.79 -10.68
C VAL A 331 2.75 -5.26 -9.36
N MET A 332 2.29 -4.69 -8.25
CA MET A 332 2.59 -5.13 -6.90
C MET A 332 1.38 -5.86 -6.28
N LEU A 333 1.65 -6.95 -5.58
CA LEU A 333 0.69 -7.64 -4.73
C LEU A 333 1.04 -7.40 -3.26
N PHE A 334 0.04 -7.07 -2.43
CA PHE A 334 0.23 -6.78 -1.00
C PHE A 334 -0.80 -7.52 -0.13
N THR A 335 -0.38 -8.12 0.99
CA THR A 335 -1.29 -8.80 1.93
C THR A 335 -1.24 -8.23 3.35
N HIS A 336 -2.42 -8.01 3.96
CA HIS A 336 -2.52 -7.62 5.37
C HIS A 336 -3.82 -8.14 6.01
N PRO A 337 -3.80 -8.58 7.28
CA PRO A 337 -5.02 -8.83 8.05
C PRO A 337 -5.78 -7.53 8.35
N LEU A 338 -7.11 -7.56 8.23
CA LEU A 338 -7.95 -6.42 8.61
C LEU A 338 -8.07 -6.26 10.13
N ASN A 339 -7.86 -7.33 10.91
CA ASN A 339 -7.71 -7.30 12.37
C ASN A 339 -8.90 -6.64 13.10
N PHE A 340 -10.13 -7.06 12.78
CA PHE A 340 -11.34 -6.53 13.41
C PHE A 340 -11.44 -6.96 14.89
N LYS A 341 -10.92 -8.13 15.25
CA LYS A 341 -10.82 -8.63 16.63
C LYS A 341 -9.71 -7.92 17.45
N GLY A 342 -8.75 -7.30 16.76
CA GLY A 342 -7.67 -6.52 17.37
C GLY A 342 -6.57 -7.35 18.05
N ARG A 343 -5.69 -6.63 18.76
CA ARG A 343 -4.45 -7.18 19.33
C ARG A 343 -3.65 -7.94 18.25
N TRP A 344 -3.17 -9.13 18.56
CA TRP A 344 -2.44 -10.01 17.65
C TRP A 344 -3.34 -11.08 17.00
N LEU A 345 -4.67 -11.01 17.19
CA LEU A 345 -5.61 -11.97 16.61
C LEU A 345 -5.62 -11.86 15.08
N ARG A 346 -5.54 -10.64 14.53
CA ARG A 346 -5.19 -10.38 13.12
C ARG A 346 -6.02 -11.23 12.16
N ASP A 347 -7.33 -11.19 12.36
CA ASP A 347 -8.31 -11.87 11.51
C ASP A 347 -8.45 -11.20 10.14
N ARG A 348 -9.10 -11.93 9.21
CA ARG A 348 -9.47 -11.44 7.87
C ARG A 348 -8.26 -10.98 7.04
N LEU A 349 -7.35 -11.91 6.74
CA LEU A 349 -6.24 -11.71 5.78
C LEU A 349 -6.79 -11.29 4.41
N ASN A 350 -6.33 -10.14 3.90
CA ASN A 350 -6.86 -9.51 2.69
C ASN A 350 -5.74 -9.20 1.68
N LEU A 351 -6.01 -9.44 0.39
CA LEU A 351 -5.09 -9.22 -0.73
C LEU A 351 -5.42 -7.92 -1.50
N TRP A 352 -4.37 -7.21 -1.87
CA TRP A 352 -4.41 -5.93 -2.60
C TRP A 352 -3.54 -6.00 -3.85
N LEU A 353 -3.92 -5.22 -4.85
CA LEU A 353 -3.28 -5.11 -6.16
C LEU A 353 -3.03 -3.62 -6.48
N THR A 354 -1.83 -3.26 -6.94
CA THR A 354 -1.51 -1.88 -7.34
C THR A 354 -0.46 -1.80 -8.46
N ASP A 355 -0.59 -0.80 -9.32
CA ASP A 355 0.37 -0.38 -10.35
C ASP A 355 1.16 0.88 -9.90
N ASN A 356 1.27 1.12 -8.59
CA ASN A 356 1.75 2.36 -7.96
C ASN A 356 0.82 3.58 -8.11
N GLN A 357 -0.33 3.44 -8.79
CA GLN A 357 -1.30 4.52 -9.01
C GLN A 357 -2.66 4.14 -8.40
N ARG A 358 -3.30 3.09 -8.94
CA ARG A 358 -4.58 2.53 -8.49
C ARG A 358 -4.33 1.46 -7.43
N ILE A 359 -5.26 1.31 -6.49
CA ILE A 359 -5.13 0.35 -5.37
C ILE A 359 -6.43 -0.44 -5.23
N TYR A 360 -6.47 -1.61 -5.86
CA TYR A 360 -7.64 -2.49 -5.87
C TYR A 360 -7.64 -3.45 -4.68
N ASN A 361 -8.83 -3.67 -4.11
CA ASN A 361 -9.04 -4.70 -3.10
C ASN A 361 -9.44 -6.02 -3.80
N VAL A 362 -8.54 -7.00 -3.84
CA VAL A 362 -8.83 -8.32 -4.44
C VAL A 362 -9.78 -9.14 -3.55
N GLY A 363 -9.74 -8.90 -2.24
CA GLY A 363 -10.65 -9.48 -1.26
C GLY A 363 -9.95 -10.29 -0.17
N GLN A 364 -10.77 -11.00 0.61
CA GLN A 364 -10.32 -11.79 1.77
C GLN A 364 -9.86 -13.20 1.35
N VAL A 365 -8.66 -13.58 1.78
CA VAL A 365 -7.98 -14.86 1.49
C VAL A 365 -8.11 -15.87 2.64
N SER A 366 -8.31 -15.40 3.88
CA SER A 366 -8.59 -16.26 5.04
C SER A 366 -10.08 -16.58 5.17
N ILE A 367 -10.45 -17.79 5.60
CA ILE A 367 -11.84 -18.22 5.65
C ILE A 367 -12.57 -17.66 6.90
N GLY A 368 -13.74 -17.07 6.69
CA GLY A 368 -14.63 -16.60 7.75
C GLY A 368 -14.05 -15.45 8.58
N ASP A 369 -13.93 -15.66 9.88
CA ASP A 369 -13.35 -14.74 10.86
C ASP A 369 -12.02 -15.26 11.43
N GLU A 370 -11.37 -16.24 10.79
CA GLU A 370 -10.19 -16.89 11.36
C GLU A 370 -8.99 -15.94 11.54
N ASN A 371 -8.29 -16.11 12.65
CA ASN A 371 -7.07 -15.37 13.01
C ASN A 371 -5.95 -15.75 12.02
N SER A 372 -5.46 -14.81 11.20
CA SER A 372 -4.70 -15.09 9.97
C SER A 372 -3.60 -14.05 9.69
N ALA A 373 -2.57 -14.07 10.53
CA ALA A 373 -1.64 -12.95 10.73
C ALA A 373 -0.53 -12.76 9.66
N HIS A 374 0.36 -13.74 9.51
CA HIS A 374 1.53 -13.65 8.60
C HIS A 374 1.24 -14.41 7.29
N SER A 375 1.81 -13.95 6.18
CA SER A 375 1.53 -14.51 4.85
C SER A 375 2.65 -14.27 3.82
N SER A 376 2.73 -15.16 2.83
CA SER A 376 3.59 -15.04 1.65
C SER A 376 2.82 -15.42 0.39
N VAL A 377 2.76 -14.53 -0.58
CA VAL A 377 2.11 -14.73 -1.88
C VAL A 377 3.17 -15.05 -2.95
N LEU A 378 2.90 -16.08 -3.74
CA LEU A 378 3.74 -16.50 -4.87
C LEU A 378 2.90 -16.51 -6.15
N TYR A 379 3.41 -15.88 -7.20
CA TYR A 379 2.94 -16.05 -8.57
C TYR A 379 3.98 -16.89 -9.33
N LYS A 380 3.56 -18.02 -9.91
CA LYS A 380 4.40 -19.01 -10.59
C LYS A 380 3.59 -19.62 -11.73
N ASP A 381 4.16 -19.65 -12.94
CA ASP A 381 3.62 -20.37 -14.10
C ASP A 381 2.11 -20.11 -14.36
N ASP A 382 1.75 -18.82 -14.35
CA ASP A 382 0.37 -18.27 -14.45
C ASP A 382 -0.63 -18.77 -13.39
N LYS A 383 -0.11 -19.15 -12.21
CA LYS A 383 -0.89 -19.56 -11.04
C LYS A 383 -0.51 -18.71 -9.84
N LEU A 384 -1.50 -18.37 -9.02
CA LEU A 384 -1.33 -17.57 -7.81
C LEU A 384 -1.53 -18.44 -6.57
N TYR A 385 -0.67 -18.25 -5.57
CA TYR A 385 -0.62 -19.03 -4.35
C TYR A 385 -0.45 -18.15 -3.12
N CYS A 386 -0.92 -18.61 -1.96
CA CYS A 386 -0.61 -18.00 -0.68
C CYS A 386 -0.30 -19.07 0.37
N LEU A 387 0.82 -18.92 1.07
CA LEU A 387 1.12 -19.64 2.32
C LEU A 387 0.85 -18.67 3.47
N HIS A 388 -0.12 -18.97 4.34
CA HIS A 388 -0.48 -18.07 5.45
C HIS A 388 -0.76 -18.79 6.76
N GLU A 389 -0.61 -18.06 7.87
CA GLU A 389 -0.97 -18.53 9.20
C GLU A 389 -2.48 -18.71 9.36
N ILE A 390 -2.89 -19.75 10.08
CA ILE A 390 -4.18 -19.82 10.77
C ILE A 390 -3.92 -20.11 12.26
N ASN A 391 -4.54 -19.32 13.14
CA ASN A 391 -4.39 -19.42 14.60
C ASN A 391 -5.71 -19.85 15.24
N SER A 392 -5.64 -20.77 16.19
CA SER A 392 -6.74 -21.09 17.10
C SER A 392 -6.14 -21.34 18.48
N ASN A 393 -6.56 -20.56 19.49
CA ASN A 393 -6.05 -20.65 20.88
C ASN A 393 -4.53 -20.58 21.01
N GLU A 394 -3.87 -19.72 20.21
CA GLU A 394 -2.42 -19.61 20.09
C GLU A 394 -1.72 -20.90 19.61
N VAL A 395 -2.43 -21.77 18.90
CA VAL A 395 -1.88 -22.92 18.18
C VAL A 395 -1.95 -22.64 16.67
N TYR A 396 -0.79 -22.56 16.01
CA TYR A 396 -0.66 -22.01 14.65
C TYR A 396 -0.32 -23.09 13.61
N SER A 397 -1.08 -23.16 12.52
CA SER A 397 -0.74 -23.92 11.30
C SER A 397 -0.42 -22.97 10.15
N LEU A 398 0.24 -23.48 9.11
CA LEU A 398 0.31 -22.79 7.81
C LEU A 398 -0.55 -23.53 6.78
N VAL A 399 -1.47 -22.80 6.14
CA VAL A 399 -2.26 -23.28 5.01
C VAL A 399 -1.64 -22.84 3.69
N PHE A 400 -1.64 -23.73 2.70
CA PHE A 400 -1.24 -23.48 1.32
C PHE A 400 -2.50 -23.39 0.46
N ALA A 401 -2.75 -22.20 -0.10
CA ALA A 401 -3.94 -21.88 -0.88
C ALA A 401 -3.60 -21.68 -2.37
N ARG A 402 -4.44 -22.24 -3.24
CA ARG A 402 -4.45 -22.04 -4.70
C ARG A 402 -5.47 -20.93 -5.00
N LEU A 403 -4.98 -19.74 -5.34
CA LEU A 403 -5.77 -18.50 -5.45
C LEU A 403 -6.33 -18.27 -6.87
N VAL A 404 -7.14 -19.22 -7.33
CA VAL A 404 -7.71 -19.27 -8.69
C VAL A 404 -8.72 -18.13 -8.93
N GLY A 405 -9.67 -17.94 -8.00
CA GLY A 405 -10.69 -16.91 -8.10
C GLY A 405 -10.11 -15.49 -7.96
N GLU A 406 -9.13 -15.31 -7.07
CA GLU A 406 -8.42 -14.04 -6.87
C GLU A 406 -7.60 -13.68 -8.13
N LEU A 407 -6.88 -14.62 -8.74
CA LEU A 407 -6.14 -14.37 -9.98
C LEU A 407 -7.07 -14.00 -11.15
N ARG A 408 -8.23 -14.66 -11.28
CA ARG A 408 -9.25 -14.30 -12.27
C ARG A 408 -9.76 -12.86 -12.08
N ILE A 409 -9.96 -12.43 -10.83
CA ILE A 409 -10.34 -11.05 -10.50
C ILE A 409 -9.20 -10.08 -10.87
N ILE A 410 -7.95 -10.39 -10.49
CA ILE A 410 -6.77 -9.58 -10.83
C ILE A 410 -6.66 -9.39 -12.36
N LYS A 411 -6.69 -10.46 -13.15
CA LYS A 411 -6.62 -10.38 -14.62
C LYS A 411 -7.74 -9.50 -15.21
N SER A 412 -8.97 -9.64 -14.71
CA SER A 412 -10.10 -8.79 -15.12
C SER A 412 -9.87 -7.30 -14.83
N VAL A 413 -9.30 -6.96 -13.66
CA VAL A 413 -9.00 -5.58 -13.25
C VAL A 413 -7.84 -5.01 -14.06
N LEU A 414 -6.76 -5.76 -14.27
CA LEU A 414 -5.62 -5.31 -15.08
C LEU A 414 -6.01 -5.10 -16.55
N GLN A 415 -6.88 -5.93 -17.11
CA GLN A 415 -7.44 -5.69 -18.44
C GLN A 415 -8.30 -4.42 -18.47
N SER A 416 -8.99 -4.09 -17.37
CA SER A 416 -9.77 -2.83 -17.27
C SER A 416 -8.85 -1.61 -17.25
N TRP A 417 -7.78 -1.64 -16.44
CA TRP A 417 -6.77 -0.56 -16.38
C TRP A 417 -6.10 -0.37 -17.75
N LYS A 418 -5.65 -1.48 -18.37
CA LYS A 418 -5.05 -1.48 -19.70
C LYS A 418 -5.99 -0.94 -20.77
N ASN A 419 -7.27 -1.29 -20.74
CA ASN A 419 -8.25 -0.80 -21.70
C ASN A 419 -8.47 0.71 -21.56
N TRP A 420 -8.66 1.23 -20.35
CA TRP A 420 -8.90 2.67 -20.15
C TRP A 420 -7.67 3.52 -20.39
N ASP A 421 -6.48 3.08 -19.97
CA ASP A 421 -5.24 3.77 -20.29
C ASP A 421 -4.98 3.77 -21.81
N SER A 422 -5.14 2.62 -22.47
CA SER A 422 -4.99 2.52 -23.93
C SER A 422 -6.05 3.33 -24.67
N HIS A 423 -7.29 3.41 -24.18
CA HIS A 423 -8.34 4.22 -24.77
C HIS A 423 -7.96 5.70 -24.69
N LEU A 424 -7.73 6.24 -23.49
CA LEU A 424 -7.41 7.65 -23.29
C LEU A 424 -6.15 8.07 -24.06
N SER A 425 -5.06 7.30 -23.97
CA SER A 425 -3.82 7.62 -24.69
C SER A 425 -3.87 7.34 -26.21
N SER A 426 -4.95 6.73 -26.73
CA SER A 426 -5.19 6.59 -28.19
C SER A 426 -6.00 7.73 -28.80
N ILE A 427 -6.55 8.64 -27.98
CA ILE A 427 -7.37 9.76 -28.45
C ILE A 427 -6.51 10.71 -29.29
N CYS A 428 -6.92 10.91 -30.54
CA CYS A 428 -6.41 11.99 -31.37
C CYS A 428 -6.99 13.33 -30.88
N THR A 429 -6.28 13.97 -29.95
CA THR A 429 -6.69 15.26 -29.38
C THR A 429 -6.58 16.38 -30.43
N PRO A 430 -7.33 17.48 -30.28
CA PRO A 430 -7.18 18.63 -31.18
C PRO A 430 -5.75 19.21 -31.10
N ALA A 431 -5.12 19.44 -32.25
CA ALA A 431 -3.88 20.21 -32.31
C ALA A 431 -4.15 21.65 -31.86
N ASP A 432 -3.31 22.21 -30.98
CA ASP A 432 -3.52 23.56 -30.46
C ASP A 432 -3.30 24.60 -31.58
N PRO A 433 -4.26 25.52 -31.84
CA PRO A 433 -4.13 26.54 -32.88
C PRO A 433 -3.01 27.56 -32.64
N ALA A 434 -2.36 27.57 -31.47
CA ALA A 434 -1.14 28.34 -31.23
C ALA A 434 0.15 27.67 -31.79
N ALA A 435 0.12 26.38 -32.14
CA ALA A 435 1.22 25.71 -32.82
C ALA A 435 1.28 26.12 -34.30
N SER A 436 2.48 26.32 -34.84
CA SER A 436 2.66 26.80 -36.23
C SER A 436 2.06 25.82 -37.24
N SER A 437 1.23 26.34 -38.15
CA SER A 437 0.34 25.57 -39.02
C SER A 437 1.05 24.83 -40.16
N SER A 438 1.73 23.72 -39.84
CA SER A 438 2.40 22.87 -40.84
C SER A 438 2.34 21.36 -40.58
N GLU A 439 1.25 20.82 -40.02
CA GLU A 439 0.82 19.44 -40.32
C GLU A 439 -0.63 19.16 -39.90
N ARG A 440 -1.26 18.14 -40.51
CA ARG A 440 -2.57 17.61 -40.12
C ARG A 440 -2.36 16.40 -39.21
N GLY A 441 -2.19 16.65 -37.91
CA GLY A 441 -1.95 15.64 -36.89
C GLY A 441 -2.81 15.83 -35.64
N CYS A 442 -2.62 14.94 -34.67
CA CYS A 442 -3.20 15.04 -33.33
C CYS A 442 -2.36 15.98 -32.45
N GLY A 443 -2.97 16.55 -31.41
CA GLY A 443 -2.25 17.24 -30.34
C GLY A 443 -1.54 16.27 -29.37
N PRO A 444 -1.05 16.77 -28.21
CA PRO A 444 -0.52 15.92 -27.14
C PRO A 444 -1.55 14.89 -26.67
N ALA A 445 -1.10 13.68 -26.34
CA ALA A 445 -1.98 12.60 -25.90
C ALA A 445 -2.57 12.87 -24.50
N VAL A 446 -3.77 12.35 -24.23
CA VAL A 446 -4.35 12.43 -22.87
C VAL A 446 -3.47 11.68 -21.88
N THR A 447 -2.99 12.41 -20.88
CA THR A 447 -2.05 11.89 -19.88
C THR A 447 -2.73 10.86 -18.97
N THR A 448 -2.20 9.65 -18.94
CA THR A 448 -2.66 8.56 -18.06
C THR A 448 -1.73 8.39 -16.85
N VAL A 449 -0.56 9.02 -16.87
CA VAL A 449 0.44 8.98 -15.80
C VAL A 449 -0.10 9.68 -14.56
N GLY A 450 -0.24 8.92 -13.48
CA GLY A 450 -0.81 9.35 -12.21
C GLY A 450 -2.34 9.36 -12.16
N LEU A 451 -3.06 8.88 -13.19
CA LEU A 451 -4.53 8.85 -13.22
C LEU A 451 -5.06 7.70 -12.34
N VAL A 452 -5.60 8.01 -11.16
CA VAL A 452 -5.95 7.01 -10.14
C VAL A 452 -7.41 6.54 -10.22
N GLY A 453 -8.32 7.37 -10.71
CA GLY A 453 -9.75 7.03 -10.80
C GLY A 453 -10.48 7.90 -11.79
N PHE A 454 -11.57 7.38 -12.36
CA PHE A 454 -12.33 8.04 -13.42
C PHE A 454 -13.82 7.70 -13.35
N LEU A 455 -14.67 8.71 -13.13
CA LEU A 455 -16.13 8.56 -13.09
C LEU A 455 -16.73 9.11 -14.39
N SER A 456 -17.37 8.26 -15.20
CA SER A 456 -17.92 8.62 -16.52
C SER A 456 -19.33 8.03 -16.75
N HIS A 457 -19.61 7.28 -17.82
CA HIS A 457 -20.98 6.85 -18.14
C HIS A 457 -21.54 5.81 -17.13
N SER A 458 -20.69 4.97 -16.53
CA SER A 458 -21.08 3.87 -15.63
C SER A 458 -21.63 4.38 -14.29
N ALA A 459 -22.91 4.11 -13.99
CA ALA A 459 -23.50 4.45 -12.70
C ALA A 459 -24.70 3.56 -12.35
N THR A 460 -24.82 3.23 -11.07
CA THR A 460 -25.99 2.59 -10.46
C THR A 460 -26.94 3.63 -9.87
N LYS A 461 -28.01 3.20 -9.18
CA LYS A 461 -28.95 4.11 -8.49
C LYS A 461 -28.32 4.92 -7.35
N THR A 462 -27.23 4.43 -6.74
CA THR A 462 -26.65 4.99 -5.51
C THR A 462 -25.13 5.17 -5.56
N GLU A 463 -24.48 4.77 -6.65
CA GLU A 463 -23.04 4.90 -6.86
C GLU A 463 -22.74 5.30 -8.31
N TRP A 464 -21.82 6.25 -8.47
CA TRP A 464 -21.11 6.53 -9.71
C TRP A 464 -19.88 5.63 -9.74
N GLU A 465 -19.75 4.79 -10.76
CA GLU A 465 -18.76 3.72 -10.79
C GLU A 465 -17.42 4.22 -11.33
N ASP A 466 -16.33 3.81 -10.68
CA ASP A 466 -14.97 4.11 -11.13
C ASP A 466 -14.57 3.15 -12.25
N ALA A 467 -14.17 3.70 -13.40
CA ALA A 467 -13.70 2.94 -14.56
C ALA A 467 -12.46 2.07 -14.22
N TYR A 468 -11.62 2.52 -13.28
CA TYR A 468 -10.49 1.76 -12.73
C TYR A 468 -10.88 0.80 -11.59
N ARG A 469 -12.18 0.74 -11.24
CA ARG A 469 -12.83 -0.24 -10.35
C ARG A 469 -12.32 -0.25 -8.90
N CYS A 470 -11.65 0.81 -8.45
CA CYS A 470 -10.99 0.88 -7.14
C CYS A 470 -11.82 1.59 -6.06
N VAL A 471 -12.49 2.70 -6.41
CA VAL A 471 -13.30 3.50 -5.47
C VAL A 471 -14.48 4.14 -6.19
N ASN A 472 -15.69 3.62 -6.00
CA ASN A 472 -16.91 4.28 -6.47
C ASN A 472 -17.19 5.56 -5.66
N ALA A 473 -17.90 6.52 -6.26
CA ALA A 473 -18.44 7.67 -5.54
C ALA A 473 -19.92 7.43 -5.21
N SER A 474 -20.28 7.53 -3.94
CA SER A 474 -21.69 7.40 -3.52
C SER A 474 -22.52 8.60 -4.00
N THR A 475 -23.77 8.42 -4.40
CA THR A 475 -24.62 9.47 -5.01
C THR A 475 -25.91 9.72 -4.23
N ALA A 476 -26.57 10.85 -4.47
CA ALA A 476 -27.94 11.14 -4.07
C ALA A 476 -28.59 12.14 -5.06
N ASN A 477 -29.91 12.04 -5.22
CA ASN A 477 -30.73 12.83 -6.16
C ASN A 477 -30.10 12.96 -7.57
N ALA A 478 -29.63 11.83 -8.11
CA ALA A 478 -28.89 11.77 -9.37
C ALA A 478 -29.72 11.13 -10.49
N GLU A 479 -29.73 11.78 -11.65
CA GLU A 479 -30.26 11.32 -12.93
C GLU A 479 -29.07 10.96 -13.85
N ARG A 480 -29.12 9.79 -14.52
CA ARG A 480 -28.04 9.38 -15.45
C ARG A 480 -28.14 10.16 -16.75
N VAL A 481 -27.00 10.65 -17.23
CA VAL A 481 -26.85 11.36 -18.50
C VAL A 481 -25.59 10.86 -19.22
N PRO A 482 -25.41 11.16 -20.52
CA PRO A 482 -24.18 10.83 -21.23
C PRO A 482 -22.91 11.16 -20.46
N ASN A 483 -22.08 10.15 -20.21
CA ASN A 483 -20.77 10.28 -19.56
C ASN A 483 -20.80 10.89 -18.14
N GLY A 484 -21.94 10.86 -17.44
CA GLY A 484 -22.01 11.30 -16.04
C GLY A 484 -23.39 11.39 -15.43
N LEU A 485 -23.57 12.36 -14.53
CA LEU A 485 -24.77 12.50 -13.69
C LEU A 485 -25.27 13.95 -13.67
N LYS A 486 -26.59 14.11 -13.65
CA LYS A 486 -27.30 15.35 -13.35
C LYS A 486 -27.84 15.29 -11.92
N PHE A 487 -27.62 16.33 -11.14
CA PHE A 487 -28.02 16.41 -9.73
C PHE A 487 -29.04 17.53 -9.51
N ALA A 488 -29.95 17.34 -8.55
CA ALA A 488 -30.94 18.35 -8.17
C ALA A 488 -31.35 18.24 -6.69
N GLY A 489 -31.95 19.32 -6.16
CA GLY A 489 -32.56 19.35 -4.83
C GLY A 489 -31.58 19.32 -3.64
N VAL A 490 -32.13 19.51 -2.44
CA VAL A 490 -31.35 19.49 -1.18
C VAL A 490 -30.74 18.11 -0.97
N GLY A 491 -29.46 18.07 -0.61
CA GLY A 491 -28.71 16.83 -0.42
C GLY A 491 -28.33 16.09 -1.71
N GLY A 492 -28.51 16.68 -2.89
CA GLY A 492 -27.98 16.15 -4.15
C GLY A 492 -26.44 16.17 -4.22
N GLY A 493 -25.91 15.44 -5.19
CA GLY A 493 -24.48 15.35 -5.50
C GLY A 493 -23.89 13.95 -5.31
N ALA A 494 -22.59 13.84 -5.59
CA ALA A 494 -21.79 12.65 -5.32
C ALA A 494 -20.65 12.93 -4.33
N LEU A 495 -20.33 11.93 -3.52
CA LEU A 495 -19.28 11.94 -2.52
C LEU A 495 -18.29 10.81 -2.83
N TRP A 496 -17.07 11.19 -3.21
CA TRP A 496 -15.97 10.28 -3.53
C TRP A 496 -15.03 10.21 -2.31
N PRO A 497 -15.02 9.10 -1.54
CA PRO A 497 -14.42 9.08 -0.22
C PRO A 497 -12.88 9.10 -0.27
N VAL A 498 -12.26 9.88 0.63
CA VAL A 498 -10.80 9.89 0.83
C VAL A 498 -10.49 9.29 2.20
N SER A 499 -10.48 10.07 3.29
CA SER A 499 -10.33 9.50 4.64
C SER A 499 -11.57 8.69 5.07
N GLN A 500 -12.73 8.99 4.49
CA GLN A 500 -13.97 8.20 4.62
C GLN A 500 -13.88 6.77 4.04
N GLN A 501 -12.80 6.39 3.34
CA GLN A 501 -12.51 4.97 3.03
C GLN A 501 -12.16 4.15 4.30
N GLY A 502 -12.02 4.80 5.46
CA GLY A 502 -11.88 4.15 6.76
C GLY A 502 -10.50 3.54 6.96
N GLN A 503 -10.42 2.22 7.12
CA GLN A 503 -9.16 1.53 7.41
C GLN A 503 -8.12 1.70 6.30
N ASN A 504 -8.53 1.54 5.03
CA ASN A 504 -7.64 1.48 3.88
C ASN A 504 -7.88 2.68 2.96
N GLN A 505 -7.09 3.74 3.15
CA GLN A 505 -7.27 5.06 2.53
C GLN A 505 -6.42 5.17 1.26
N ARG A 506 -6.93 4.61 0.16
CA ARG A 506 -6.21 4.57 -1.14
C ARG A 506 -5.87 5.97 -1.66
N TYR A 507 -6.75 6.94 -1.38
CA TYR A 507 -6.61 8.32 -1.85
C TYR A 507 -5.85 9.22 -0.86
N HIS A 508 -5.09 8.65 0.09
CA HIS A 508 -4.29 9.42 1.05
C HIS A 508 -3.28 10.37 0.36
N PHE A 509 -2.84 10.06 -0.86
CA PHE A 509 -1.99 10.93 -1.67
C PHE A 509 -2.54 12.36 -1.83
N ALA A 510 -3.88 12.52 -1.85
CA ALA A 510 -4.53 13.81 -2.02
C ALA A 510 -4.22 14.79 -0.88
N ASN A 511 -3.81 14.29 0.29
CA ASN A 511 -3.32 15.14 1.38
C ASN A 511 -1.97 15.83 1.05
N HIS A 512 -1.29 15.40 -0.01
CA HIS A 512 0.05 15.87 -0.41
C HIS A 512 0.06 16.50 -1.81
N ALA A 513 -0.56 15.85 -2.79
CA ALA A 513 -0.84 16.42 -4.11
C ALA A 513 -2.06 15.74 -4.77
N PHE A 514 -2.83 16.48 -5.56
CA PHE A 514 -3.82 15.92 -6.49
C PHE A 514 -4.13 16.88 -7.65
N THR A 515 -4.73 16.34 -8.70
CA THR A 515 -5.54 17.11 -9.66
C THR A 515 -6.90 16.46 -9.80
N LEU A 516 -7.97 17.23 -9.63
CA LEU A 516 -9.35 16.79 -9.81
C LEU A 516 -9.96 17.58 -10.98
N VAL A 517 -10.46 16.88 -11.99
CA VAL A 517 -10.97 17.44 -13.25
C VAL A 517 -12.43 17.05 -13.42
N ALA A 518 -13.27 17.91 -14.00
CA ALA A 518 -14.60 17.54 -14.47
C ALA A 518 -15.10 18.47 -15.59
N SER A 519 -15.97 17.96 -16.47
CA SER A 519 -16.87 18.82 -17.27
C SER A 519 -18.14 19.10 -16.47
N VAL A 520 -18.63 20.34 -16.50
CA VAL A 520 -19.78 20.80 -15.70
C VAL A 520 -20.74 21.65 -16.53
N THR A 521 -22.03 21.62 -16.21
CA THR A 521 -23.06 22.51 -16.77
C THR A 521 -24.02 22.94 -15.67
N ILE A 522 -24.27 24.24 -15.53
CA ILE A 522 -25.20 24.80 -14.53
C ILE A 522 -26.58 24.99 -15.19
N HIS A 523 -27.64 24.41 -14.61
CA HIS A 523 -28.99 24.44 -15.20
C HIS A 523 -29.91 25.52 -14.62
N GLU A 524 -29.67 25.95 -13.39
CA GLU A 524 -30.40 27.03 -12.73
C GLU A 524 -29.46 27.96 -11.97
N VAL A 525 -29.80 29.24 -11.96
CA VAL A 525 -29.16 30.27 -11.13
C VAL A 525 -29.49 29.96 -9.66
N PRO A 526 -28.49 29.80 -8.78
CA PRO A 526 -28.74 29.38 -7.41
C PRO A 526 -29.24 30.57 -6.57
N SER A 527 -29.98 30.29 -5.49
CA SER A 527 -30.49 31.33 -4.58
C SER A 527 -29.44 31.84 -3.58
N VAL A 528 -28.35 31.09 -3.41
CA VAL A 528 -27.15 31.39 -2.62
C VAL A 528 -25.96 30.65 -3.26
N ALA A 529 -24.73 31.07 -2.98
CA ALA A 529 -23.53 30.39 -3.48
C ALA A 529 -23.54 28.86 -3.22
N SER A 530 -23.61 28.08 -4.31
CA SER A 530 -23.79 26.63 -4.29
C SER A 530 -22.52 25.90 -4.74
N PRO A 531 -22.21 24.71 -4.18
CA PRO A 531 -21.02 23.94 -4.51
C PRO A 531 -21.10 23.31 -5.90
N LEU A 532 -19.95 23.17 -6.55
CA LEU A 532 -19.81 22.47 -7.83
C LEU A 532 -18.80 21.32 -7.76
N LEU A 533 -17.59 21.57 -7.26
CA LEU A 533 -16.51 20.58 -7.17
C LEU A 533 -15.54 20.94 -6.03
N GLY A 534 -14.95 19.97 -5.33
CA GLY A 534 -13.88 20.25 -4.38
C GLY A 534 -13.52 19.16 -3.39
N ALA A 535 -12.51 19.43 -2.56
CA ALA A 535 -12.00 18.58 -1.50
C ALA A 535 -12.41 19.14 -0.13
N SER A 536 -13.10 18.33 0.68
CA SER A 536 -13.51 18.71 2.05
C SER A 536 -12.57 18.13 3.11
N LEU A 537 -12.31 18.93 4.15
CA LEU A 537 -11.56 18.55 5.36
C LEU A 537 -12.46 18.02 6.48
N ASP A 538 -13.77 17.92 6.26
CA ASP A 538 -14.75 17.48 7.25
C ASP A 538 -15.86 16.61 6.62
N SER A 539 -16.78 16.10 7.43
CA SER A 539 -17.85 15.23 6.93
C SER A 539 -18.94 15.98 6.15
N SER A 540 -19.21 17.26 6.46
CA SER A 540 -20.33 18.04 5.91
C SER A 540 -20.04 18.68 4.54
N GLY A 541 -18.78 18.86 4.16
CA GLY A 541 -18.41 19.69 3.01
C GLY A 541 -18.27 21.18 3.35
N GLY A 542 -18.63 21.61 4.56
CA GLY A 542 -18.53 22.99 5.02
C GLY A 542 -17.08 23.51 5.02
N LYS A 543 -16.16 22.76 5.64
CA LYS A 543 -14.74 23.08 5.69
C LYS A 543 -14.03 22.47 4.47
N LYS A 544 -13.42 23.32 3.66
CA LYS A 544 -12.78 22.94 2.38
C LYS A 544 -11.26 23.04 2.48
N LEU A 545 -10.57 22.26 1.67
CA LEU A 545 -9.15 22.45 1.35
C LEU A 545 -9.03 23.30 0.08
N LEU A 546 -9.68 22.87 -0.98
CA LEU A 546 -9.75 23.54 -2.27
C LEU A 546 -11.10 23.22 -2.91
N GLY A 547 -11.73 24.17 -3.58
CA GLY A 547 -12.97 23.91 -4.30
C GLY A 547 -13.48 25.08 -5.12
N LEU A 548 -14.58 24.83 -5.83
CA LEU A 548 -15.30 25.77 -6.66
C LEU A 548 -16.80 25.74 -6.30
N SER A 549 -17.36 26.93 -6.12
CA SER A 549 -18.79 27.23 -6.03
C SER A 549 -19.19 28.22 -7.13
N TYR A 550 -20.50 28.44 -7.30
CA TYR A 550 -21.09 29.39 -8.24
C TYR A 550 -22.25 30.13 -7.57
N ASP A 551 -22.52 31.39 -7.94
CA ASP A 551 -23.44 32.27 -7.20
C ASP A 551 -24.54 32.94 -8.02
N GLU A 552 -25.46 33.63 -7.33
CA GLU A 552 -26.64 34.26 -7.92
C GLU A 552 -26.33 35.39 -8.93
N LYS A 553 -25.08 35.87 -8.95
CA LYS A 553 -24.61 36.96 -9.82
C LYS A 553 -23.93 36.45 -11.09
N HIS A 554 -24.01 35.14 -11.34
CA HIS A 554 -23.32 34.46 -12.43
C HIS A 554 -21.78 34.55 -12.32
N GLN A 555 -21.23 34.61 -11.10
CA GLN A 555 -19.78 34.61 -10.86
C GLN A 555 -19.29 33.25 -10.34
N TRP A 556 -17.99 32.99 -10.52
CA TRP A 556 -17.30 31.85 -9.91
C TRP A 556 -16.81 32.21 -8.52
N GLN A 557 -16.96 31.29 -7.58
CA GLN A 557 -16.46 31.41 -6.22
C GLN A 557 -15.42 30.31 -5.94
N PRO A 558 -14.13 30.54 -6.30
CA PRO A 558 -13.04 29.65 -5.92
C PRO A 558 -12.74 29.77 -4.42
N ILE A 559 -12.50 28.63 -3.76
CA ILE A 559 -12.36 28.55 -2.31
C ILE A 559 -10.99 27.96 -1.95
N TYR A 560 -10.14 28.79 -1.37
CA TYR A 560 -8.76 28.46 -1.00
C TYR A 560 -8.64 28.26 0.51
N GLY A 561 -8.80 27.01 0.98
CA GLY A 561 -8.75 26.66 2.39
C GLY A 561 -9.80 27.41 3.23
N SER A 562 -9.32 28.27 4.13
CA SER A 562 -10.13 29.15 4.97
C SER A 562 -9.99 30.64 4.63
N THR A 563 -9.39 30.98 3.48
CA THR A 563 -9.28 32.35 2.98
C THR A 563 -10.65 32.90 2.60
N PRO A 564 -10.97 34.18 2.89
CA PRO A 564 -12.21 34.81 2.43
C PRO A 564 -12.40 34.64 0.92
N VAL A 565 -13.61 34.27 0.52
CA VAL A 565 -13.95 34.00 -0.88
C VAL A 565 -14.16 35.32 -1.64
N THR A 566 -13.46 35.48 -2.76
CA THR A 566 -13.64 36.59 -3.70
C THR A 566 -14.29 36.05 -4.98
N PRO A 567 -15.53 36.45 -5.31
CA PRO A 567 -16.14 36.09 -6.59
C PRO A 567 -15.37 36.71 -7.76
N THR A 568 -15.13 35.93 -8.82
CA THR A 568 -14.40 36.37 -10.02
C THR A 568 -14.95 35.71 -11.29
N GLY A 569 -14.56 36.23 -12.46
CA GLY A 569 -15.03 35.79 -13.77
C GLY A 569 -16.55 35.87 -13.94
N SER A 570 -17.06 35.13 -14.93
CA SER A 570 -18.49 34.96 -15.18
C SER A 570 -18.81 33.57 -15.74
N TRP A 571 -20.07 33.17 -15.65
CA TRP A 571 -20.60 31.95 -16.29
C TRP A 571 -22.02 32.14 -16.87
N GLU A 572 -22.45 31.22 -17.72
CA GLU A 572 -23.74 31.24 -18.42
C GLU A 572 -24.55 29.97 -18.11
N THR A 573 -25.87 30.12 -17.87
CA THR A 573 -26.76 28.98 -17.65
C THR A 573 -26.87 28.12 -18.91
N GLY A 574 -26.78 26.80 -18.78
CA GLY A 574 -26.81 25.83 -19.88
C GLY A 574 -25.48 25.69 -20.64
N LYS A 575 -24.49 26.56 -20.42
CA LYS A 575 -23.15 26.43 -20.99
C LYS A 575 -22.33 25.39 -20.21
N ARG A 576 -21.59 24.57 -20.95
CA ARG A 576 -20.65 23.60 -20.40
C ARG A 576 -19.28 24.24 -20.22
N TYR A 577 -18.64 23.97 -19.09
CA TYR A 577 -17.31 24.42 -18.71
C TYR A 577 -16.41 23.22 -18.37
N HIS A 578 -15.10 23.39 -18.48
CA HIS A 578 -14.09 22.44 -18.01
C HIS A 578 -13.44 22.96 -16.72
N VAL A 579 -13.59 22.24 -15.61
CA VAL A 579 -13.05 22.62 -14.30
C VAL A 579 -11.83 21.78 -13.96
N VAL A 580 -10.75 22.42 -13.52
CA VAL A 580 -9.60 21.73 -12.91
C VAL A 580 -9.28 22.34 -11.55
N LEU A 581 -9.09 21.48 -10.55
CA LEU A 581 -8.60 21.82 -9.21
C LEU A 581 -7.25 21.13 -9.00
N THR A 582 -6.15 21.89 -8.94
CA THR A 582 -4.82 21.34 -8.61
C THR A 582 -4.43 21.72 -7.19
N MET A 583 -3.91 20.76 -6.41
CA MET A 583 -3.22 21.04 -5.15
C MET A 583 -1.87 20.34 -5.15
N ALA A 584 -0.79 21.07 -4.86
CA ALA A 584 0.54 20.53 -4.59
C ALA A 584 1.36 21.57 -3.80
N ASN A 585 2.39 21.14 -3.08
CA ASN A 585 3.27 22.03 -2.30
C ASN A 585 2.50 22.97 -1.33
N LYS A 586 1.32 22.54 -0.84
CA LYS A 586 0.37 23.31 -0.01
C LYS A 586 -0.32 24.48 -0.71
N ILE A 587 -0.15 24.62 -2.02
CA ILE A 587 -0.76 25.63 -2.88
C ILE A 587 -1.94 25.02 -3.65
N GLY A 588 -3.02 25.78 -3.82
CA GLY A 588 -4.20 25.41 -4.60
C GLY A 588 -4.49 26.40 -5.74
N SER A 589 -4.91 25.87 -6.89
CA SER A 589 -5.31 26.64 -8.07
C SER A 589 -6.60 26.09 -8.67
N VAL A 590 -7.41 26.97 -9.27
CA VAL A 590 -8.69 26.64 -9.91
C VAL A 590 -8.66 27.13 -11.35
N TYR A 591 -8.92 26.26 -12.31
CA TYR A 591 -8.95 26.57 -13.73
C TYR A 591 -10.36 26.38 -14.30
N ILE A 592 -10.75 27.26 -15.21
CA ILE A 592 -11.97 27.18 -16.03
C ILE A 592 -11.55 27.23 -17.50
N ASP A 593 -12.02 26.29 -18.31
CA ASP A 593 -11.77 26.21 -19.76
C ASP A 593 -10.26 26.24 -20.12
N GLY A 594 -9.45 25.66 -19.23
CA GLY A 594 -7.98 25.59 -19.33
C GLY A 594 -7.23 26.75 -18.64
N GLU A 595 -7.88 27.90 -18.42
CA GLU A 595 -7.25 29.10 -17.88
C GLU A 595 -7.43 29.23 -16.35
N PRO A 596 -6.41 29.71 -15.61
CA PRO A 596 -6.52 29.90 -14.16
C PRO A 596 -7.47 31.06 -13.82
N LEU A 597 -8.37 30.84 -12.86
CA LEU A 597 -9.17 31.93 -12.28
C LEU A 597 -8.25 32.95 -11.58
N GLU A 598 -8.66 34.22 -11.64
CA GLU A 598 -7.97 35.32 -10.96
C GLU A 598 -7.76 35.00 -9.48
N GLY A 599 -6.56 35.29 -8.98
CA GLY A 599 -6.19 34.96 -7.61
C GLY A 599 -5.91 33.47 -7.34
N SER A 600 -5.84 32.60 -8.35
CA SER A 600 -5.29 31.23 -8.20
C SER A 600 -3.85 31.21 -7.67
N GLY A 601 -3.40 30.06 -7.16
CA GLY A 601 -2.04 29.89 -6.61
C GLY A 601 -1.93 30.24 -5.12
N GLN A 602 -3.02 30.11 -4.35
CA GLN A 602 -3.05 30.45 -2.92
C GLN A 602 -2.59 29.30 -2.03
N THR A 603 -1.99 29.63 -0.88
CA THR A 603 -1.74 28.67 0.20
C THR A 603 -3.06 28.15 0.76
N VAL A 604 -3.29 26.84 0.65
CA VAL A 604 -4.48 26.15 1.20
C VAL A 604 -4.19 25.37 2.49
N VAL A 605 -2.91 25.21 2.88
CA VAL A 605 -2.49 24.55 4.13
C VAL A 605 -1.56 25.47 4.94
N PRO A 606 -2.10 26.44 5.72
CA PRO A 606 -1.32 27.54 6.28
C PRO A 606 -0.48 27.17 7.51
N ASP A 607 -0.89 26.16 8.28
CA ASP A 607 -0.31 25.84 9.60
C ASP A 607 0.79 24.75 9.59
N GLY A 608 1.22 24.35 8.39
CA GLY A 608 2.28 23.38 8.20
C GLY A 608 1.87 21.91 8.32
N ARG A 609 0.73 21.59 8.95
CA ARG A 609 0.25 20.21 9.17
C ARG A 609 -0.10 19.50 7.86
N THR A 610 -0.10 18.17 7.86
CA THR A 610 -0.67 17.39 6.76
C THR A 610 -2.20 17.47 6.82
N PRO A 611 -2.90 17.77 5.71
CA PRO A 611 -4.35 17.61 5.60
C PRO A 611 -4.84 16.19 5.94
N ASP A 612 -6.13 16.09 6.26
CA ASP A 612 -6.88 14.83 6.28
C ASP A 612 -8.19 15.06 5.50
N ILE A 613 -8.11 14.95 4.17
CA ILE A 613 -9.26 15.15 3.28
C ILE A 613 -10.28 14.05 3.56
N SER A 614 -11.50 14.43 3.91
CA SER A 614 -12.59 13.52 4.20
C SER A 614 -13.12 12.85 2.92
N HIS A 615 -13.39 13.67 1.91
CA HIS A 615 -13.96 13.27 0.62
C HIS A 615 -13.76 14.38 -0.43
N PHE A 616 -13.88 14.02 -1.70
CA PHE A 616 -14.23 14.97 -2.75
C PHE A 616 -15.76 15.03 -2.88
N TYR A 617 -16.30 16.24 -3.08
CA TYR A 617 -17.72 16.49 -3.38
C TYR A 617 -17.87 16.92 -4.85
N VAL A 618 -18.93 16.45 -5.50
CA VAL A 618 -19.15 16.61 -6.94
C VAL A 618 -20.64 16.91 -7.21
N GLY A 619 -20.93 18.01 -7.89
CA GLY A 619 -22.29 18.41 -8.26
C GLY A 619 -23.23 18.74 -7.09
N GLY A 620 -22.70 18.82 -5.87
CA GLY A 620 -23.44 18.99 -4.61
C GLY A 620 -22.66 18.38 -3.44
N TYR A 621 -23.02 18.71 -2.19
CA TYR A 621 -22.35 18.15 -1.00
C TYR A 621 -22.77 16.71 -0.67
N ARG A 622 -23.85 16.19 -1.26
CA ARG A 622 -24.50 14.93 -0.86
C ARG A 622 -24.88 14.90 0.64
N ARG A 623 -25.36 16.03 1.15
CA ARG A 623 -25.70 16.28 2.57
C ARG A 623 -27.05 16.98 2.68
N SER A 624 -28.05 16.29 3.24
CA SER A 624 -29.41 16.82 3.43
C SER A 624 -29.51 17.88 4.52
N ASP A 625 -28.49 17.95 5.38
CA ASP A 625 -28.26 18.95 6.42
C ASP A 625 -27.64 20.26 5.88
N MET A 626 -27.10 20.24 4.66
CA MET A 626 -26.61 21.44 3.96
C MET A 626 -27.74 22.03 3.10
N PRO A 627 -28.13 23.31 3.29
CA PRO A 627 -29.31 23.89 2.63
C PRO A 627 -29.10 24.26 1.15
N THR A 628 -27.88 24.13 0.63
CA THR A 628 -27.54 24.45 -0.76
C THR A 628 -28.20 23.49 -1.74
N ILE A 629 -28.82 24.03 -2.78
CA ILE A 629 -29.34 23.27 -3.93
C ILE A 629 -28.42 23.53 -5.11
N SER A 630 -27.80 22.46 -5.63
CA SER A 630 -27.04 22.50 -6.87
C SER A 630 -27.84 21.78 -7.95
N HIS A 631 -28.33 22.51 -8.96
CA HIS A 631 -28.97 21.93 -10.14
C HIS A 631 -27.99 21.98 -11.31
N VAL A 632 -27.23 20.90 -11.48
CA VAL A 632 -26.06 20.86 -12.37
C VAL A 632 -25.90 19.48 -13.00
N THR A 633 -25.28 19.41 -14.18
CA THR A 633 -24.71 18.19 -14.73
C THR A 633 -23.20 18.19 -14.52
N VAL A 634 -22.64 17.02 -14.21
CA VAL A 634 -21.19 16.79 -14.17
C VAL A 634 -20.87 15.52 -14.98
N ASN A 635 -19.85 15.59 -15.83
CA ASN A 635 -19.38 14.50 -16.68
C ASN A 635 -17.86 14.31 -16.51
N ASN A 636 -17.38 13.10 -16.78
CA ASN A 636 -15.95 12.78 -16.92
C ASN A 636 -15.06 13.30 -15.76
N VAL A 637 -15.28 12.81 -14.54
CA VAL A 637 -14.52 13.23 -13.35
C VAL A 637 -13.23 12.42 -13.22
N LEU A 638 -12.07 13.05 -13.45
CA LEU A 638 -10.75 12.39 -13.37
C LEU A 638 -10.04 12.82 -12.07
N LEU A 639 -9.36 11.87 -11.41
CA LEU A 639 -8.52 12.13 -10.24
C LEU A 639 -7.08 11.65 -10.47
N TYR A 640 -6.12 12.57 -10.36
CA TYR A 640 -4.69 12.30 -10.45
C TYR A 640 -3.99 12.45 -9.09
N ASN A 641 -2.91 11.68 -8.86
CA ASN A 641 -2.09 11.75 -7.64
C ASN A 641 -1.01 12.84 -7.61
N ARG A 642 -1.04 13.74 -8.59
CA ARG A 642 -0.06 14.82 -8.79
C ARG A 642 -0.74 16.08 -9.31
N GLN A 643 -0.03 17.21 -9.24
CA GLN A 643 -0.38 18.37 -10.05
C GLN A 643 -0.07 18.07 -11.52
N LEU A 644 -1.06 18.27 -12.41
CA LEU A 644 -0.84 18.27 -13.86
C LEU A 644 -0.14 19.56 -14.29
N ASN A 645 0.64 19.49 -15.37
CA ASN A 645 1.26 20.66 -15.97
C ASN A 645 0.27 21.43 -16.87
N ALA A 646 0.67 22.61 -17.38
CA ALA A 646 -0.21 23.46 -18.20
C ALA A 646 -0.62 22.81 -19.55
N GLU A 647 0.27 22.08 -20.22
CA GLU A 647 -0.01 21.34 -21.45
C GLU A 647 -1.01 20.20 -21.19
N GLU A 648 -0.87 19.49 -20.08
CA GLU A 648 -1.79 18.42 -19.67
C GLU A 648 -3.20 18.96 -19.34
N ILE A 649 -3.28 20.09 -18.63
CA ILE A 649 -4.54 20.80 -18.33
C ILE A 649 -5.21 21.29 -19.63
N ARG A 650 -4.42 21.88 -20.54
CA ARG A 650 -4.88 22.35 -21.86
C ARG A 650 -5.37 21.20 -22.74
N THR A 651 -4.65 20.08 -22.74
CA THR A 651 -5.01 18.87 -23.48
C THR A 651 -6.34 18.31 -23.00
N LEU A 652 -6.53 18.17 -21.69
CA LEU A 652 -7.79 17.68 -21.11
C LEU A 652 -9.00 18.57 -21.42
N PHE A 653 -8.81 19.89 -21.42
CA PHE A 653 -9.82 20.84 -21.88
C PHE A 653 -10.20 20.59 -23.34
N LEU A 654 -9.22 20.58 -24.26
CA LEU A 654 -9.45 20.36 -25.68
C LEU A 654 -10.03 18.96 -25.99
N SER A 655 -9.75 17.95 -25.16
CA SER A 655 -10.24 16.58 -25.32
C SER A 655 -11.51 16.26 -24.53
N GLN A 656 -12.17 17.23 -23.88
CA GLN A 656 -13.22 16.94 -22.88
C GLN A 656 -14.43 16.13 -23.40
N ASP A 657 -14.72 16.20 -24.70
CA ASP A 657 -15.76 15.43 -25.39
C ASP A 657 -15.31 14.02 -25.84
N LEU A 658 -14.01 13.76 -25.89
CA LEU A 658 -13.41 12.56 -26.51
C LEU A 658 -13.13 11.45 -25.48
N ILE A 659 -13.05 11.79 -24.19
CA ILE A 659 -12.65 10.89 -23.09
C ILE A 659 -13.80 10.04 -22.50
N GLY A 660 -15.02 10.18 -23.00
CA GLY A 660 -16.23 9.57 -22.41
C GLY A 660 -16.34 8.05 -22.62
N THR A 661 -16.72 7.30 -21.58
CA THR A 661 -16.78 5.82 -21.65
C THR A 661 -18.04 5.26 -22.32
N GLU A 662 -19.01 6.09 -22.66
CA GLU A 662 -20.32 5.73 -23.23
C GLU A 662 -20.25 4.87 -24.49
N ALA A 663 -19.56 5.36 -25.52
CA ALA A 663 -19.47 4.68 -26.82
C ALA A 663 -18.78 3.30 -26.75
N HIS A 664 -18.09 3.02 -25.64
CA HIS A 664 -17.41 1.75 -25.41
C HIS A 664 -18.33 0.66 -24.82
N MET A 665 -19.54 1.01 -24.37
CA MET A 665 -20.52 0.03 -23.88
C MET A 665 -21.24 -0.70 -25.02
N ASP A 666 -21.71 0.03 -26.04
CA ASP A 666 -22.43 -0.55 -27.19
C ASP A 666 -21.60 -1.58 -27.97
N SER A 667 -20.26 -1.50 -27.92
CA SER A 667 -19.35 -2.45 -28.57
C SER A 667 -19.02 -3.69 -27.72
N SER A 668 -19.64 -3.88 -26.56
CA SER A 668 -19.25 -4.89 -25.55
C SER A 668 -20.35 -5.89 -25.18
N SER A 669 -21.56 -5.70 -25.68
CA SER A 669 -22.75 -6.53 -25.43
C SER A 669 -22.66 -7.95 -26.02
N ASP A 670 -21.94 -8.14 -27.13
CA ASP A 670 -21.93 -9.37 -27.93
C ASP A 670 -20.83 -10.40 -27.58
N SER A 671 -20.27 -10.39 -26.36
CA SER A 671 -19.51 -11.56 -25.86
C SER A 671 -19.41 -11.71 -24.33
N ASN A 672 -20.51 -12.10 -23.66
CA ASN A 672 -20.49 -13.11 -22.56
C ASN A 672 -21.89 -13.35 -21.94
N ALA A 673 -22.78 -14.02 -22.67
CA ALA A 673 -23.90 -14.72 -22.02
C ALA A 673 -23.36 -16.01 -21.37
N HIS A 674 -23.33 -16.07 -20.03
CA HIS A 674 -23.05 -17.31 -19.29
C HIS A 674 -24.17 -17.60 -18.29
N SER A 675 -25.03 -18.53 -18.68
CA SER A 675 -26.22 -18.96 -17.95
C SER A 675 -25.86 -19.60 -16.62
N THR A 676 -26.55 -19.20 -15.55
CA THR A 676 -26.55 -19.96 -14.29
C THR A 676 -27.36 -21.26 -14.49
N PRO A 677 -26.84 -22.44 -14.08
CA PRO A 677 -27.57 -23.70 -14.21
C PRO A 677 -28.68 -23.81 -13.17
N SER A 678 -29.88 -24.20 -13.59
CA SER A 678 -31.04 -24.45 -12.73
C SER A 678 -31.60 -25.86 -12.92
N THR A 679 -31.71 -26.61 -11.82
CA THR A 679 -32.07 -28.04 -11.78
C THR A 679 -32.65 -28.41 -10.39
N PRO A 680 -33.49 -29.45 -10.22
CA PRO A 680 -34.84 -29.55 -10.82
C PRO A 680 -35.93 -30.12 -9.87
N GLY A 681 -37.20 -29.76 -10.09
CA GLY A 681 -38.39 -30.44 -9.49
C GLY A 681 -38.70 -30.09 -8.02
N ASP A 682 -39.89 -30.42 -7.47
CA ASP A 682 -41.10 -31.01 -8.10
C ASP A 682 -42.38 -30.64 -7.31
N SER A 683 -43.53 -30.69 -8.02
CA SER A 683 -44.97 -30.74 -7.64
C SER A 683 -45.40 -30.61 -6.16
N SER A 684 -46.46 -29.86 -5.82
CA SER A 684 -47.86 -30.26 -6.16
C SER A 684 -48.96 -29.24 -5.77
N ALA A 685 -50.12 -29.38 -6.46
CA ALA A 685 -51.50 -28.83 -6.33
C ALA A 685 -51.92 -27.96 -5.10
N HIS A 686 -52.85 -26.98 -5.19
CA HIS A 686 -54.22 -27.12 -5.72
C HIS A 686 -54.97 -25.81 -6.11
N SER A 687 -55.77 -25.90 -7.18
CA SER A 687 -57.15 -25.36 -7.40
C SER A 687 -57.54 -23.87 -7.16
N THR A 688 -57.61 -23.11 -8.27
CA THR A 688 -58.81 -22.47 -8.92
C THR A 688 -60.19 -22.37 -8.18
N PRO A 689 -61.18 -21.53 -8.62
CA PRO A 689 -61.23 -20.59 -9.79
C PRO A 689 -61.85 -19.19 -9.54
N SER A 690 -61.74 -18.27 -10.52
CA SER A 690 -62.91 -17.58 -11.13
C SER A 690 -62.55 -16.67 -12.33
N THR A 691 -63.34 -16.79 -13.40
CA THR A 691 -63.43 -15.92 -14.58
C THR A 691 -64.94 -15.63 -14.80
N PRO A 692 -65.40 -14.59 -15.55
CA PRO A 692 -65.40 -14.67 -17.03
C PRO A 692 -65.39 -13.34 -17.85
N ALA A 693 -65.09 -13.48 -19.17
CA ALA A 693 -65.74 -12.82 -20.32
C ALA A 693 -65.60 -11.29 -20.63
N ASP A 694 -65.71 -10.81 -21.90
CA ASP A 694 -65.38 -11.38 -23.23
C ASP A 694 -65.47 -10.32 -24.38
N ASN A 695 -64.94 -10.63 -25.57
CA ASN A 695 -65.24 -10.14 -26.95
C ASN A 695 -64.88 -8.72 -27.49
N GLY A 696 -63.98 -8.72 -28.50
CA GLY A 696 -64.17 -8.09 -29.84
C GLY A 696 -63.56 -6.71 -30.15
N ALA A 697 -63.42 -6.25 -31.41
CA ALA A 697 -63.28 -6.94 -32.72
C ALA A 697 -62.95 -5.92 -33.87
N HIS A 698 -62.09 -6.30 -34.84
CA HIS A 698 -61.77 -5.59 -36.12
C HIS A 698 -61.16 -4.14 -36.00
N SER A 699 -60.53 -3.50 -37.00
CA SER A 699 -60.45 -3.71 -38.47
C SER A 699 -59.07 -3.38 -39.07
N THR A 700 -58.81 -3.82 -40.31
CA THR A 700 -57.76 -3.34 -41.25
C THR A 700 -58.46 -2.76 -42.52
N PRO A 701 -57.79 -2.42 -43.65
CA PRO A 701 -56.41 -1.98 -43.93
C PRO A 701 -56.38 -0.62 -44.68
N SER A 702 -55.22 -0.15 -45.19
CA SER A 702 -55.06 0.47 -46.54
C SER A 702 -53.63 0.92 -46.87
N THR A 703 -53.18 0.66 -48.10
CA THR A 703 -52.14 1.41 -48.84
C THR A 703 -52.75 1.87 -50.17
N PRO A 704 -52.19 2.93 -50.79
CA PRO A 704 -51.75 2.78 -52.19
C PRO A 704 -50.42 3.50 -52.48
N ALA A 705 -49.91 3.36 -53.71
CA ALA A 705 -48.51 3.58 -54.07
C ALA A 705 -48.24 4.73 -55.07
N ASP A 706 -46.94 5.00 -55.22
CA ASP A 706 -46.22 5.37 -56.46
C ASP A 706 -46.27 6.81 -57.01
N ASN A 707 -45.09 7.43 -57.23
CA ASN A 707 -44.58 7.84 -58.56
C ASN A 707 -43.21 8.56 -58.53
N GLY A 708 -42.20 7.95 -59.18
CA GLY A 708 -41.07 8.63 -59.87
C GLY A 708 -39.89 9.21 -59.04
N ALA A 709 -38.68 9.37 -59.60
CA ALA A 709 -38.11 8.86 -60.86
C ALA A 709 -36.56 8.93 -60.88
N HIS A 710 -35.92 8.04 -61.68
CA HIS A 710 -34.56 8.03 -62.30
C HIS A 710 -33.39 8.90 -61.75
N SER A 711 -32.12 8.47 -61.78
CA SER A 711 -31.45 7.73 -62.88
C SER A 711 -30.20 6.94 -62.44
N THR A 712 -29.82 5.92 -63.21
CA THR A 712 -28.46 5.34 -63.27
C THR A 712 -27.88 5.46 -64.69
N PRO A 713 -26.55 5.42 -64.83
CA PRO A 713 -25.92 4.41 -65.69
C PRO A 713 -24.67 3.78 -65.02
N SER A 714 -24.48 2.45 -64.94
CA SER A 714 -24.20 1.44 -65.99
C SER A 714 -22.69 1.11 -66.12
N THR A 715 -22.34 -0.16 -65.89
CA THR A 715 -21.01 -0.77 -66.11
C THR A 715 -20.95 -1.44 -67.51
N PRO A 716 -19.80 -1.96 -68.00
CA PRO A 716 -19.19 -3.26 -67.59
C PRO A 716 -17.64 -3.20 -67.48
N GLY A 717 -16.86 -4.24 -67.15
CA GLY A 717 -17.07 -5.67 -66.80
C GLY A 717 -15.71 -6.28 -66.36
N ASP A 718 -15.46 -7.59 -66.18
CA ASP A 718 -16.28 -8.80 -66.31
C ASP A 718 -15.56 -10.02 -65.62
N ASN A 719 -16.23 -11.19 -65.53
CA ASN A 719 -15.78 -12.53 -65.09
C ASN A 719 -15.60 -12.84 -63.57
N GLY A 720 -16.03 -14.06 -63.15
CA GLY A 720 -15.45 -14.74 -61.97
C GLY A 720 -16.40 -15.50 -61.00
N ALA A 721 -17.28 -16.38 -61.48
CA ALA A 721 -18.33 -17.08 -60.71
C ALA A 721 -17.98 -17.75 -59.35
N HIS A 722 -19.05 -17.87 -58.53
CA HIS A 722 -19.36 -18.81 -57.43
C HIS A 722 -18.68 -20.22 -57.45
N SER A 723 -18.60 -21.03 -56.38
CA SER A 723 -19.32 -21.07 -55.07
C SER A 723 -18.54 -21.75 -53.93
N THR A 724 -19.08 -21.68 -52.70
CA THR A 724 -18.87 -22.61 -51.55
C THR A 724 -19.45 -24.04 -51.86
N PRO A 725 -19.40 -25.10 -51.00
CA PRO A 725 -19.24 -25.13 -49.52
C PRO A 725 -18.56 -26.39 -48.86
N LEU A 726 -18.75 -26.51 -47.53
CA LEU A 726 -18.73 -27.72 -46.66
C LEU A 726 -17.42 -28.22 -46.00
N THR A 727 -17.61 -28.77 -44.80
CA THR A 727 -16.65 -29.50 -43.94
C THR A 727 -16.96 -31.01 -43.93
N PRO A 728 -15.94 -31.85 -43.67
CA PRO A 728 -15.97 -32.78 -42.54
C PRO A 728 -14.70 -32.60 -41.66
N ALA A 729 -14.66 -32.78 -40.34
CA ALA A 729 -15.20 -33.80 -39.43
C ALA A 729 -14.20 -34.93 -39.07
N ASP A 730 -13.57 -34.73 -37.91
CA ASP A 730 -13.40 -35.71 -36.80
C ASP A 730 -12.15 -36.64 -36.71
N ASN A 731 -11.80 -36.92 -35.43
CA ASN A 731 -10.90 -37.94 -34.86
C ASN A 731 -9.43 -38.11 -35.32
N GLY A 732 -8.51 -37.98 -34.35
CA GLY A 732 -7.91 -39.21 -33.80
C GLY A 732 -6.37 -39.34 -33.65
N ALA A 733 -5.92 -39.20 -32.39
CA ALA A 733 -4.91 -40.06 -31.73
C ALA A 733 -3.38 -40.05 -32.10
N HIS A 734 -2.58 -39.92 -31.04
CA HIS A 734 -1.28 -40.55 -30.74
C HIS A 734 0.02 -40.32 -31.58
N SER A 735 0.83 -39.38 -31.06
CA SER A 735 2.10 -39.68 -30.37
C SER A 735 3.27 -40.45 -31.07
N THR A 736 4.24 -39.69 -31.62
CA THR A 736 5.73 -39.86 -31.46
C THR A 736 6.45 -41.16 -31.92
N PRO A 737 7.80 -41.18 -32.01
CA PRO A 737 8.81 -40.28 -32.60
C PRO A 737 9.57 -41.06 -33.75
N PRO A 738 10.85 -40.83 -34.15
CA PRO A 738 11.84 -39.78 -33.88
C PRO A 738 12.51 -39.14 -35.13
N THR A 739 13.49 -38.26 -34.92
CA THR A 739 14.48 -37.79 -35.92
C THR A 739 15.60 -38.83 -36.14
N PRO A 740 16.35 -38.75 -37.27
CA PRO A 740 17.70 -38.15 -37.18
C PRO A 740 18.21 -37.40 -38.44
N ALA A 741 19.25 -36.57 -38.25
CA ALA A 741 20.39 -36.24 -39.15
C ALA A 741 20.14 -35.84 -40.63
N ASP A 742 20.77 -34.86 -41.28
CA ASP A 742 21.93 -33.96 -41.08
C ASP A 742 22.21 -33.29 -42.48
N SER A 743 23.23 -32.43 -42.59
CA SER A 743 23.88 -31.92 -43.81
C SER A 743 23.21 -30.80 -44.61
N SER A 744 24.00 -30.08 -45.42
CA SER A 744 23.76 -28.68 -45.79
C SER A 744 24.35 -28.27 -47.15
N ALA A 745 24.04 -27.02 -47.54
CA ALA A 745 24.70 -26.17 -48.54
C ALA A 745 24.43 -26.37 -50.05
N HIS A 746 23.94 -25.29 -50.67
CA HIS A 746 24.41 -24.79 -51.98
C HIS A 746 24.19 -23.26 -52.04
N SER A 747 24.89 -22.56 -52.94
CA SER A 747 25.13 -21.11 -52.83
C SER A 747 24.81 -20.32 -54.10
N THR A 748 24.26 -19.10 -53.94
CA THR A 748 24.48 -17.84 -54.70
C THR A 748 24.63 -17.86 -56.23
N PRO A 749 24.01 -16.89 -56.94
CA PRO A 749 24.85 -15.75 -57.39
C PRO A 749 24.22 -14.35 -57.36
N SER A 750 24.99 -13.40 -56.82
CA SER A 750 25.33 -12.03 -57.27
C SER A 750 24.32 -11.01 -57.85
N THR A 751 24.55 -9.75 -57.49
CA THR A 751 23.91 -8.50 -57.98
C THR A 751 24.83 -7.68 -58.91
N PRO A 752 24.32 -6.56 -59.48
CA PRO A 752 25.05 -5.28 -59.61
C PRO A 752 24.42 -4.20 -58.67
N ALA A 753 25.13 -3.28 -57.99
CA ALA A 753 26.28 -2.41 -58.33
C ALA A 753 25.86 -1.15 -59.15
N ASP A 754 26.47 0.05 -59.04
CA ASP A 754 27.56 0.63 -58.20
C ASP A 754 27.32 2.18 -58.11
N ASN A 755 28.02 3.12 -57.46
CA ASN A 755 29.26 3.31 -56.65
C ASN A 755 29.02 4.58 -55.75
N GLY A 756 29.78 5.03 -54.74
CA GLY A 756 31.12 4.76 -54.16
C GLY A 756 31.21 5.43 -52.76
N ALA A 757 32.33 5.99 -52.28
CA ALA A 757 33.70 6.10 -52.80
C ALA A 757 34.77 6.12 -51.67
N HIS A 758 35.83 5.32 -51.82
CA HIS A 758 37.26 5.52 -51.40
C HIS A 758 37.66 5.80 -49.91
N SER A 759 38.79 5.31 -49.37
CA SER A 759 39.93 4.49 -49.90
C SER A 759 40.76 3.79 -48.78
N THR A 760 41.71 2.93 -49.18
CA THR A 760 42.70 2.15 -48.35
C THR A 760 44.10 2.83 -48.34
N PRO A 761 45.29 2.24 -47.97
CA PRO A 761 45.65 0.93 -47.34
C PRO A 761 46.78 0.96 -46.26
N SER A 762 47.13 -0.20 -45.63
CA SER A 762 48.52 -0.77 -45.47
C SER A 762 48.75 -1.69 -44.24
N THR A 763 49.48 -2.81 -44.42
CA THR A 763 50.14 -3.62 -43.36
C THR A 763 51.38 -4.38 -43.91
N PRO A 764 52.39 -4.68 -43.07
CA PRO A 764 53.17 -5.95 -43.16
C PRO A 764 53.58 -6.52 -41.76
N ALA A 765 53.41 -7.83 -41.49
CA ALA A 765 54.42 -8.93 -41.56
C ALA A 765 55.28 -9.14 -40.27
N ASP A 766 55.68 -10.34 -39.79
CA ASP A 766 55.31 -11.77 -40.04
C ASP A 766 55.93 -12.70 -38.95
N ASN A 767 55.65 -14.02 -39.00
CA ASN A 767 56.09 -15.18 -38.16
C ASN A 767 55.32 -15.43 -36.84
N GLY A 768 54.97 -16.67 -36.45
CA GLY A 768 55.01 -17.95 -37.20
C GLY A 768 54.75 -19.22 -36.33
N ALA A 769 54.19 -20.27 -36.94
CA ALA A 769 54.17 -21.70 -36.53
C ALA A 769 53.37 -22.21 -35.27
N HIS A 770 52.17 -22.74 -35.55
CA HIS A 770 51.69 -24.11 -35.25
C HIS A 770 51.54 -24.74 -33.82
N SER A 771 50.32 -25.26 -33.61
CA SER A 771 49.93 -26.58 -33.02
C SER A 771 50.09 -26.91 -31.52
N THR A 772 48.93 -27.10 -30.87
CA THR A 772 48.64 -28.17 -29.88
C THR A 772 48.66 -29.56 -30.58
N PRO A 773 48.87 -30.73 -29.93
CA PRO A 773 48.09 -31.21 -28.75
C PRO A 773 48.82 -32.14 -27.74
N LEU A 774 48.12 -32.54 -26.66
CA LEU A 774 47.79 -33.94 -26.27
C LEU A 774 47.50 -34.09 -24.75
N THR A 775 46.57 -35.01 -24.44
CA THR A 775 46.32 -35.56 -23.09
C THR A 775 46.86 -37.00 -22.98
N PRO A 776 47.10 -37.49 -21.75
CA PRO A 776 46.40 -38.69 -21.25
C PRO A 776 45.63 -38.35 -19.96
N ALA A 777 44.41 -38.81 -19.68
CA ALA A 777 43.78 -40.14 -19.75
C ALA A 777 43.89 -40.95 -18.42
N ASP A 778 42.73 -41.16 -17.80
CA ASP A 778 42.33 -42.10 -16.73
C ASP A 778 43.32 -42.60 -15.67
N ASN A 779 42.97 -42.42 -14.38
CA ASN A 779 42.27 -43.45 -13.58
C ASN A 779 42.06 -43.03 -12.10
N GLY A 780 41.21 -43.79 -11.38
CA GLY A 780 41.50 -44.12 -9.97
C GLY A 780 40.67 -43.46 -8.87
N ALA A 781 39.64 -44.19 -8.43
CA ALA A 781 38.75 -43.89 -7.30
C ALA A 781 39.41 -43.78 -5.89
N HIS A 782 38.70 -43.09 -4.99
CA HIS A 782 38.61 -43.25 -3.51
C HIS A 782 39.86 -43.63 -2.67
N SER A 783 40.19 -42.80 -1.67
CA SER A 783 39.96 -43.10 -0.22
C SER A 783 40.56 -42.04 0.74
N THR A 784 40.03 -41.96 1.96
CA THR A 784 40.55 -41.21 3.12
C THR A 784 40.67 -42.15 4.34
N PRO A 785 41.13 -41.69 5.52
CA PRO A 785 42.45 -41.15 5.90
C PRO A 785 43.21 -42.17 6.81
N PRO A 786 44.32 -41.83 7.50
CA PRO A 786 44.18 -41.26 8.86
C PRO A 786 45.31 -40.29 9.31
N THR A 787 45.13 -39.67 10.49
CA THR A 787 46.18 -38.99 11.27
C THR A 787 47.04 -39.98 12.07
N PRO A 788 48.16 -39.52 12.66
CA PRO A 788 48.27 -39.70 14.13
C PRO A 788 48.99 -38.57 14.91
N ALA A 789 48.72 -38.58 16.22
CA ALA A 789 49.53 -38.05 17.34
C ALA A 789 49.54 -36.52 17.65
N ASP A 790 49.79 -36.25 18.94
CA ASP A 790 49.66 -35.00 19.69
C ASP A 790 50.63 -35.06 20.91
N SER A 791 50.71 -34.00 21.73
CA SER A 791 51.40 -33.85 23.04
C SER A 791 52.92 -33.59 23.02
N SER A 792 53.55 -32.87 23.97
CA SER A 792 53.08 -31.87 24.97
C SER A 792 54.25 -31.20 25.74
N ALA A 793 53.97 -30.15 26.55
CA ALA A 793 54.81 -29.49 27.59
C ALA A 793 56.05 -28.66 27.11
N HIS A 794 56.28 -27.38 27.47
CA HIS A 794 56.36 -26.64 28.77
C HIS A 794 57.75 -26.76 29.48
N SER A 795 58.39 -25.72 30.04
CA SER A 795 58.15 -24.25 30.11
C SER A 795 59.34 -23.48 30.75
N THR A 796 59.28 -22.13 30.79
CA THR A 796 60.05 -21.15 31.63
C THR A 796 61.48 -20.75 31.20
N PRO A 797 62.04 -19.60 31.67
CA PRO A 797 61.46 -18.31 32.14
C PRO A 797 61.93 -17.12 31.23
N SER A 798 61.60 -15.81 31.39
CA SER A 798 61.22 -15.01 32.56
C SER A 798 60.32 -13.80 32.20
N THR A 799 59.60 -13.26 33.20
CA THR A 799 58.97 -11.91 33.24
C THR A 799 59.59 -11.13 34.44
N PRO A 800 59.30 -9.82 34.73
CA PRO A 800 57.97 -9.30 35.14
C PRO A 800 57.62 -7.81 34.80
N ALA A 801 56.32 -7.48 34.89
CA ALA A 801 55.65 -6.24 35.40
C ALA A 801 56.16 -4.80 35.02
N ASP A 802 55.40 -3.70 35.16
CA ASP A 802 54.04 -3.50 35.67
C ASP A 802 53.34 -2.25 35.05
N ASN A 803 52.02 -2.13 35.28
CA ASN A 803 51.12 -0.95 35.29
C ASN A 803 51.42 0.37 34.51
N GLY A 804 50.36 0.96 33.91
CA GLY A 804 50.41 2.17 33.07
C GLY A 804 50.13 3.51 33.78
N ALA A 805 50.16 4.62 33.01
CA ALA A 805 49.95 6.00 33.49
C ALA A 805 49.27 6.91 32.45
N HIS A 806 48.81 8.09 32.91
CA HIS A 806 48.09 9.10 32.11
C HIS A 806 49.01 10.05 31.30
N SER A 807 48.38 10.69 30.33
CA SER A 807 48.62 12.01 29.71
C SER A 807 49.85 12.86 30.14
N THR A 808 50.61 13.30 29.12
CA THR A 808 51.52 14.47 29.08
C THR A 808 52.80 14.43 29.94
N PRO A 809 53.89 15.00 29.40
CA PRO A 809 54.38 16.27 29.96
C PRO A 809 54.21 17.44 29.00
N SER A 810 54.09 18.66 29.55
CA SER A 810 53.96 19.92 28.80
C SER A 810 55.11 20.87 29.12
N THR A 811 55.29 21.89 28.27
CA THR A 811 56.21 23.06 28.44
C THR A 811 57.71 22.76 28.21
N PRO A 812 58.56 23.77 27.90
CA PRO A 812 58.27 25.22 27.87
C PRO A 812 58.68 25.99 26.60
N ALA A 813 58.26 27.28 26.60
CA ALA A 813 58.89 28.44 25.95
C ALA A 813 59.00 28.50 24.41
N ASP A 814 58.83 29.62 23.71
CA ASP A 814 58.37 31.00 23.94
C ASP A 814 58.60 31.70 22.56
N ASN A 815 58.07 32.91 22.34
CA ASN A 815 58.45 33.88 21.30
C ASN A 815 58.73 33.40 19.84
N GLY A 816 57.78 33.74 18.95
CA GLY A 816 57.99 35.00 18.22
C GLY A 816 58.06 35.00 16.68
N ALA A 817 56.99 35.55 16.09
CA ALA A 817 57.01 36.54 15.01
C ALA A 817 57.15 36.14 13.52
N HIS A 818 56.56 37.03 12.69
CA HIS A 818 56.78 37.28 11.26
C HIS A 818 56.27 36.30 10.17
N SER A 819 54.98 36.52 9.86
CA SER A 819 54.49 37.02 8.54
C SER A 819 54.46 36.13 7.30
N THR A 820 53.23 35.84 6.86
CA THR A 820 52.79 36.08 5.47
C THR A 820 52.31 37.53 5.34
N PRO A 821 52.62 38.22 4.22
CA PRO A 821 51.58 38.71 3.27
C PRO A 821 52.12 38.85 1.81
N PRO A 822 51.37 39.41 0.83
CA PRO A 822 50.03 39.05 0.38
C PRO A 822 50.00 38.82 -1.16
N THR A 823 48.83 39.02 -1.79
CA THR A 823 48.54 38.89 -3.23
C THR A 823 49.06 40.03 -4.13
N PRO A 824 49.17 39.76 -5.45
CA PRO A 824 48.58 40.59 -6.52
C PRO A 824 47.23 39.99 -6.99
N ALA A 825 46.20 40.71 -7.44
CA ALA A 825 46.11 41.90 -8.31
C ALA A 825 46.53 41.57 -9.77
N ASP A 826 45.82 41.94 -10.84
CA ASP A 826 44.62 42.79 -11.00
C ASP A 826 43.92 42.44 -12.35
N SER A 827 43.06 43.33 -12.87
CA SER A 827 42.61 43.53 -14.27
C SER A 827 41.30 42.89 -14.75
N SER A 828 40.22 43.63 -14.46
CA SER A 828 39.29 44.23 -15.46
C SER A 828 38.41 43.37 -16.39
N ALA A 829 37.11 43.67 -16.31
CA ALA A 829 36.20 43.93 -17.44
C ALA A 829 35.94 42.81 -18.48
N HIS A 830 34.77 42.16 -18.34
CA HIS A 830 33.96 41.77 -19.50
C HIS A 830 32.49 42.20 -19.31
N SER A 831 32.16 43.35 -19.90
CA SER A 831 30.84 43.49 -20.53
C SER A 831 30.81 42.60 -21.77
N THR A 832 29.65 42.07 -22.13
CA THR A 832 29.46 41.40 -23.43
C THR A 832 29.65 42.40 -24.57
N PRO A 833 30.22 41.94 -25.69
CA PRO A 833 29.41 41.97 -26.92
C PRO A 833 29.57 40.75 -27.83
N SER A 834 28.45 40.39 -28.45
CA SER A 834 28.27 39.93 -29.83
C SER A 834 29.08 38.77 -30.42
N THR A 835 28.32 37.85 -31.03
CA THR A 835 28.75 37.06 -32.19
C THR A 835 29.05 37.94 -33.42
N PRO A 836 30.06 37.60 -34.23
CA PRO A 836 29.99 37.74 -35.71
C PRO A 836 29.05 36.63 -36.24
N GLY A 837 28.14 36.81 -37.21
CA GLY A 837 28.15 37.62 -38.44
C GLY A 837 28.02 36.63 -39.62
N ASP A 838 27.14 36.75 -40.61
CA ASP A 838 26.23 37.83 -41.06
C ASP A 838 24.72 37.39 -40.95
N ASN A 839 23.66 38.12 -41.36
CA ASN A 839 23.50 39.32 -42.20
C ASN A 839 22.14 40.02 -41.93
N GLY A 840 21.99 41.33 -42.21
CA GLY A 840 20.67 42.02 -42.28
C GLY A 840 20.52 43.33 -41.49
N ALA A 841 20.43 44.47 -42.20
CA ALA A 841 20.28 45.84 -41.68
C ALA A 841 18.88 46.10 -41.00
N HIS A 842 18.69 47.08 -40.09
CA HIS A 842 18.99 48.51 -40.23
C HIS A 842 19.09 49.35 -38.92
N SER A 843 19.87 50.43 -39.04
CA SER A 843 19.87 51.75 -38.34
C SER A 843 18.47 52.39 -38.06
N THR A 844 18.22 53.31 -37.10
CA THR A 844 19.03 54.15 -36.17
C THR A 844 18.13 54.78 -35.05
N PRO A 845 18.67 55.43 -33.99
CA PRO A 845 17.93 55.77 -32.73
C PRO A 845 17.60 57.27 -32.51
N LEU A 846 16.98 57.61 -31.36
CA LEU A 846 17.31 58.80 -30.53
C LEU A 846 16.71 58.72 -29.09
N THR A 847 17.06 59.66 -28.20
CA THR A 847 16.89 59.65 -26.71
C THR A 847 16.33 61.01 -26.18
N PRO A 848 16.30 61.35 -24.86
CA PRO A 848 15.69 60.73 -23.67
C PRO A 848 14.82 61.72 -22.81
N ALA A 849 14.14 61.25 -21.72
CA ALA A 849 13.60 62.12 -20.65
C ALA A 849 13.30 61.42 -19.27
N ASP A 850 14.29 61.41 -18.38
CA ASP A 850 14.33 61.63 -16.90
C ASP A 850 13.29 61.15 -15.83
N ASN A 851 13.87 60.76 -14.67
CA ASN A 851 13.42 60.75 -13.25
C ASN A 851 12.39 59.74 -12.68
N GLY A 852 12.74 59.05 -11.57
CA GLY A 852 11.82 58.13 -10.86
C GLY A 852 12.24 57.31 -9.61
N ALA A 853 13.33 57.61 -8.89
CA ALA A 853 13.70 57.13 -7.52
C ALA A 853 13.77 55.61 -7.14
N HIS A 854 14.95 55.19 -6.63
CA HIS A 854 15.30 54.23 -5.55
C HIS A 854 14.31 53.15 -5.00
N SER A 855 14.74 51.95 -4.57
CA SER A 855 16.02 51.20 -4.68
C SER A 855 15.86 49.73 -4.20
N THR A 856 16.85 48.87 -4.45
CA THR A 856 16.82 47.38 -4.35
C THR A 856 17.01 46.78 -2.94
N PRO A 857 16.58 45.51 -2.71
CA PRO A 857 16.80 44.76 -1.47
C PRO A 857 18.17 44.04 -1.41
N LEU A 858 18.58 43.60 -0.22
CA LEU A 858 19.73 42.70 0.01
C LEU A 858 19.45 41.68 1.13
N THR A 859 20.00 40.47 0.96
CA THR A 859 20.23 39.49 2.03
C THR A 859 21.56 39.75 2.74
N PRO A 860 21.81 39.10 3.89
CA PRO A 860 23.05 38.32 3.97
C PRO A 860 22.88 36.95 4.67
N ALA A 861 23.96 36.17 4.68
CA ALA A 861 24.04 34.82 5.25
C ALA A 861 24.64 34.78 6.68
N ASP A 862 24.68 33.59 7.26
CA ASP A 862 25.14 33.28 8.63
C ASP A 862 26.64 32.95 8.72
N SER A 863 27.29 33.21 9.87
CA SER A 863 28.49 32.49 10.35
C SER A 863 28.98 32.91 11.75
N SER A 864 28.78 32.03 12.73
CA SER A 864 29.74 31.62 13.78
C SER A 864 30.64 32.64 14.53
N ALA A 865 30.59 32.62 15.88
CA ALA A 865 31.65 32.02 16.74
C ALA A 865 31.57 32.43 18.23
N HIS A 866 32.06 31.55 19.11
CA HIS A 866 32.17 31.69 20.57
C HIS A 866 33.09 32.85 21.02
N SER A 867 32.96 33.46 22.22
CA SER A 867 33.26 32.77 23.48
C SER A 867 32.67 33.40 24.77
N THR A 868 32.38 32.50 25.71
CA THR A 868 32.14 32.66 27.16
C THR A 868 33.48 32.95 27.92
N PRO A 869 33.54 33.31 29.24
CA PRO A 869 32.66 32.79 30.32
C PRO A 869 32.36 33.61 31.61
N SER A 870 31.41 33.04 32.37
CA SER A 870 31.30 32.97 33.86
C SER A 870 31.14 34.24 34.73
N THR A 871 29.90 34.45 35.22
CA THR A 871 29.42 34.37 36.64
C THR A 871 30.38 34.75 37.78
N PRO A 872 29.93 35.47 38.85
CA PRO A 872 28.70 35.18 39.64
C PRO A 872 27.84 36.45 39.93
N GLY A 873 26.74 36.44 40.70
CA GLY A 873 25.96 35.39 41.40
C GLY A 873 24.91 35.99 42.38
N ASP A 874 24.00 35.15 42.88
CA ASP A 874 22.83 35.42 43.76
C ASP A 874 22.86 36.59 44.77
N ASN A 875 21.76 37.38 44.85
CA ASN A 875 20.76 37.37 45.96
C ASN A 875 19.93 38.68 46.11
N GLY A 876 18.74 38.56 46.74
CA GLY A 876 17.99 39.68 47.39
C GLY A 876 17.18 40.57 46.43
N ALA A 877 15.84 40.60 46.33
CA ALA A 877 14.71 40.42 47.27
C ALA A 877 14.24 41.70 48.03
N HIS A 878 12.90 41.84 48.11
CA HIS A 878 12.09 42.70 48.99
C HIS A 878 11.83 44.20 48.71
N SER A 879 10.58 44.45 48.29
CA SER A 879 9.60 45.34 48.96
C SER A 879 9.40 46.83 48.54
N THR A 880 8.11 47.15 48.41
CA THR A 880 7.39 48.45 48.31
C THR A 880 7.48 49.27 49.64
N PRO A 881 7.15 50.60 49.75
CA PRO A 881 5.85 51.19 49.31
C PRO A 881 5.66 52.72 49.01
N SER A 882 4.56 53.00 48.28
CA SER A 882 3.54 54.09 48.43
C SER A 882 3.83 55.62 48.37
N ALA A 883 3.22 56.25 47.33
CA ALA A 883 2.27 57.40 47.40
C ALA A 883 2.81 58.83 47.79
N PRO A 884 2.03 59.96 47.71
CA PRO A 884 0.59 60.11 47.37
C PRO A 884 0.14 61.31 46.48
N ALA A 885 -1.17 61.32 46.15
CA ALA A 885 -2.09 62.47 45.90
C ALA A 885 -1.83 63.41 44.68
N ASP A 886 -2.82 63.98 43.98
CA ASP A 886 -4.31 63.98 44.08
C ASP A 886 -4.92 64.44 42.71
N ASN A 887 -6.20 64.76 42.41
CA ASN A 887 -7.55 64.88 43.02
C ASN A 887 -8.57 64.76 41.82
N GLY A 888 -9.88 64.53 41.87
CA GLY A 888 -10.86 64.15 42.91
C GLY A 888 -12.32 64.41 42.46
N ALA A 889 -13.31 63.60 42.89
CA ALA A 889 -14.78 63.84 42.84
C ALA A 889 -15.59 62.70 43.53
N HIS A 890 -16.76 62.98 44.12
CA HIS A 890 -17.63 62.06 44.92
C HIS A 890 -19.14 62.27 44.59
N SER A 891 -20.19 61.59 45.12
CA SER A 891 -20.43 60.88 46.40
C SER A 891 -21.55 59.79 46.32
N THR A 892 -21.90 59.18 47.47
CA THR A 892 -22.97 58.17 47.73
C THR A 892 -23.98 58.75 48.79
N PRO A 893 -24.88 58.04 49.55
CA PRO A 893 -25.40 56.64 49.60
C PRO A 893 -26.97 56.64 49.44
N PRO A 894 -27.91 55.92 50.15
CA PRO A 894 -27.92 54.77 51.11
C PRO A 894 -29.01 53.68 50.83
N THR A 895 -29.54 52.99 51.88
CA THR A 895 -30.62 51.95 51.88
C THR A 895 -31.60 52.12 53.08
N PRO A 896 -32.73 51.38 53.16
CA PRO A 896 -32.98 50.53 54.36
C PRO A 896 -33.92 49.29 54.21
N ALA A 897 -34.05 48.49 55.31
CA ALA A 897 -35.02 47.40 55.62
C ALA A 897 -34.80 46.02 54.92
N SER A 898 -34.59 44.86 55.59
CA SER A 898 -35.29 44.17 56.72
C SER A 898 -36.53 43.37 56.24
N ASN A 899 -36.75 42.07 56.54
CA ASN A 899 -36.09 41.05 57.39
C ASN A 899 -36.40 39.62 56.83
N GLY A 900 -36.04 38.44 57.39
CA GLY A 900 -35.30 38.03 58.61
C GLY A 900 -35.60 36.54 58.99
N ALA A 901 -34.79 35.92 59.89
CA ALA A 901 -34.91 34.54 60.42
C ALA A 901 -34.73 33.35 59.41
N HIS A 902 -34.15 32.19 59.73
CA HIS A 902 -33.28 31.68 60.83
C HIS A 902 -32.62 30.38 60.31
N SER A 903 -31.53 29.80 60.83
CA SER A 903 -30.69 30.12 62.00
C SER A 903 -29.20 29.77 61.76
N THR A 904 -28.46 29.22 62.74
CA THR A 904 -26.98 29.21 62.82
C THR A 904 -26.31 27.84 63.10
N PRO A 905 -24.96 27.72 62.98
CA PRO A 905 -24.20 26.45 63.03
C PRO A 905 -23.31 26.28 64.29
N SER A 906 -22.43 25.27 64.33
CA SER A 906 -21.14 25.31 65.06
C SER A 906 -20.12 24.29 64.53
N ALA A 907 -18.83 24.56 64.77
CA ALA A 907 -17.64 23.71 64.54
C ALA A 907 -16.89 23.56 65.91
N PRO A 908 -15.59 23.22 66.05
CA PRO A 908 -14.56 22.76 65.10
C PRO A 908 -13.67 21.58 65.61
N GLY A 909 -12.59 21.27 64.86
CA GLY A 909 -11.36 20.63 65.37
C GLY A 909 -11.18 19.13 65.10
N ASP A 910 -9.96 18.57 65.12
CA ASP A 910 -8.63 19.21 65.06
C ASP A 910 -7.53 18.16 64.70
N ASN A 911 -6.41 18.62 64.10
CA ASN A 911 -5.13 17.90 63.88
C ASN A 911 -5.11 16.53 63.14
N GLY A 912 -3.90 16.13 62.71
CA GLY A 912 -3.53 14.70 62.63
C GLY A 912 -3.06 14.16 61.28
N ALA A 913 -1.83 14.46 60.89
CA ALA A 913 -1.13 13.89 59.73
C ALA A 913 -0.92 12.35 59.78
N HIS A 914 -0.64 11.76 58.59
CA HIS A 914 0.29 10.62 58.28
C HIS A 914 0.43 9.41 59.25
N SER A 915 0.62 8.15 58.82
CA SER A 915 0.98 7.59 57.50
C SER A 915 0.78 6.06 57.48
N THR A 916 0.91 5.42 56.30
CA THR A 916 1.13 3.96 56.15
C THR A 916 2.52 3.55 56.67
N PRO A 917 2.76 2.25 56.98
CA PRO A 917 3.41 1.38 55.97
C PRO A 917 3.16 -0.16 56.07
N SER A 918 3.64 -0.87 55.02
CA SER A 918 4.23 -2.24 55.00
C SER A 918 3.53 -3.48 55.61
N THR A 919 3.10 -4.41 54.73
CA THR A 919 3.69 -5.74 54.38
C THR A 919 4.61 -6.49 55.39
N PRO A 920 4.85 -7.83 55.28
CA PRO A 920 4.41 -8.84 54.26
C PRO A 920 3.91 -10.20 54.84
N ALA A 921 3.76 -11.22 53.95
CA ALA A 921 4.01 -12.66 54.21
C ALA A 921 3.06 -13.46 55.14
N ASP A 922 2.95 -14.80 55.09
CA ASP A 922 3.22 -15.81 54.05
C ASP A 922 2.59 -17.17 54.49
N ASN A 923 2.12 -18.00 53.54
CA ASN A 923 2.08 -19.49 53.58
C ASN A 923 1.29 -20.15 54.77
N ASP A 924 1.01 -21.46 54.85
CA ASP A 924 1.03 -22.57 53.88
C ASP A 924 0.04 -23.70 54.28
N ALA A 925 0.02 -24.77 53.49
CA ALA A 925 -0.21 -26.18 53.88
C ALA A 925 -1.63 -26.68 54.25
N ASN A 926 -2.13 -27.56 53.36
CA ASN A 926 -2.40 -28.99 53.58
C ASN A 926 -3.07 -29.45 54.90
N GLY A 927 -4.15 -30.24 54.92
CA GLY A 927 -4.89 -30.89 53.82
C GLY A 927 -5.26 -32.34 54.16
N MET A 928 -6.27 -32.92 53.50
CA MET A 928 -6.51 -34.38 53.53
C MET A 928 -7.15 -34.87 52.23
N VAL A 929 -6.83 -36.11 51.84
CA VAL A 929 -7.15 -36.71 50.53
C VAL A 929 -7.92 -38.01 50.71
N LEU A 930 -8.91 -38.28 49.85
CA LEU A 930 -9.34 -39.64 49.46
C LEU A 930 -10.16 -39.61 48.15
N PHE A 931 -10.20 -40.74 47.42
CA PHE A 931 -10.73 -40.94 46.06
C PHE A 931 -11.62 -42.20 46.02
N PHE A 932 -12.48 -42.52 45.03
CA PHE A 932 -12.85 -41.96 43.70
C PHE A 932 -14.31 -42.44 43.39
N PRO A 933 -14.89 -42.56 42.16
CA PRO A 933 -14.44 -42.22 40.79
C PRO A 933 -15.41 -41.36 39.94
N ASP A 934 -14.92 -40.93 38.77
CA ASP A 934 -15.56 -40.69 37.45
C ASP A 934 -16.99 -40.11 37.31
N GLY A 935 -17.07 -38.98 36.58
CA GLY A 935 -18.30 -38.43 35.99
C GLY A 935 -18.01 -37.19 35.14
N ALA A 936 -18.25 -37.25 33.83
CA ALA A 936 -17.79 -36.23 32.87
C ALA A 936 -18.38 -34.82 33.09
N ALA A 937 -17.53 -33.80 33.09
CA ALA A 937 -17.92 -32.39 33.13
C ALA A 937 -17.80 -31.73 31.74
N PHE A 938 -18.93 -31.26 31.20
CA PHE A 938 -18.93 -30.44 29.97
C PHE A 938 -18.48 -29.00 30.26
N SER A 939 -17.69 -28.43 29.35
CA SER A 939 -17.23 -27.04 29.45
C SER A 939 -18.30 -26.03 29.04
N ALA A 940 -18.56 -25.04 29.90
CA ALA A 940 -19.45 -23.93 29.57
C ALA A 940 -18.72 -22.87 28.71
N PHE A 941 -19.22 -22.63 27.50
CA PHE A 941 -18.75 -21.53 26.64
C PHE A 941 -19.34 -20.19 27.09
N SER A 942 -18.49 -19.22 27.44
CA SER A 942 -18.88 -17.82 27.68
C SER A 942 -18.53 -16.92 26.49
N GLY A 943 -19.25 -17.12 25.38
CA GLY A 943 -19.12 -16.31 24.15
C GLY A 943 -19.60 -14.86 24.35
N GLY A 944 -18.70 -13.97 24.75
CA GLY A 944 -18.99 -12.55 25.02
C GLY A 944 -19.28 -11.70 23.79
N GLY A 945 -20.45 -11.88 23.15
CA GLY A 945 -20.92 -11.07 22.01
C GLY A 945 -22.33 -10.50 22.15
N LEU A 946 -23.26 -11.24 22.78
CA LEU A 946 -24.69 -10.89 22.79
C LEU A 946 -25.11 -9.81 23.80
N LEU A 947 -24.31 -9.54 24.85
CA LEU A 947 -24.76 -8.70 25.97
C LEU A 947 -24.98 -7.23 25.60
N SER A 948 -24.23 -6.65 24.66
CA SER A 948 -24.31 -5.22 24.36
C SER A 948 -25.68 -4.82 23.74
N CYS A 949 -26.17 -5.61 22.78
CA CYS A 949 -27.48 -5.39 22.17
C CYS A 949 -28.62 -5.71 23.15
N ALA A 950 -28.47 -6.74 23.99
CA ALA A 950 -29.46 -7.08 25.00
C ALA A 950 -29.65 -5.95 26.03
N SER A 951 -28.57 -5.33 26.51
CA SER A 951 -28.64 -4.20 27.44
C SER A 951 -29.34 -2.98 26.86
N ALA A 952 -29.09 -2.64 25.58
CA ALA A 952 -29.77 -1.54 24.91
C ALA A 952 -31.29 -1.81 24.75
N LEU A 953 -31.66 -3.04 24.40
CA LEU A 953 -33.05 -3.45 24.24
C LEU A 953 -33.80 -3.46 25.59
N LEU A 954 -33.18 -3.98 26.66
CA LEU A 954 -33.77 -3.90 28.01
C LEU A 954 -33.99 -2.45 28.44
N LEU A 955 -33.05 -1.54 28.18
CA LEU A 955 -33.18 -0.15 28.58
C LEU A 955 -34.37 0.55 27.88
N HIS A 956 -34.58 0.28 26.58
CA HIS A 956 -35.76 0.79 25.86
C HIS A 956 -37.08 0.19 26.38
N VAL A 957 -37.11 -1.12 26.67
CA VAL A 957 -38.30 -1.77 27.23
C VAL A 957 -38.62 -1.24 28.64
N PHE A 958 -37.61 -0.97 29.46
CA PHE A 958 -37.80 -0.43 30.82
C PHE A 958 -38.30 1.01 30.80
N VAL A 959 -37.82 1.86 29.87
CA VAL A 959 -38.31 3.25 29.70
C VAL A 959 -39.76 3.26 29.19
N MET A 960 -40.12 2.38 28.25
CA MET A 960 -41.50 2.24 27.78
C MET A 960 -42.46 1.72 28.87
N ALA A 961 -42.00 0.82 29.75
CA ALA A 961 -42.80 0.25 30.84
C ALA A 961 -43.01 1.17 32.06
N VAL A 962 -42.43 2.38 32.05
CA VAL A 962 -42.57 3.41 33.11
C VAL A 962 -43.39 4.61 32.63
N LEU A 963 -43.82 4.63 31.36
CA LEU A 963 -44.52 5.75 30.71
C LEU A 963 -45.90 5.40 30.13
N PHE A 964 -46.46 4.23 30.48
CA PHE A 964 -47.80 3.77 30.10
C PHE A 964 -48.48 2.98 31.23
#